data_AF-A0A402CX24-F1
#
_entry.id   AF-A0A402CX24-F1
#
_cell.length_a   1.000
_cell.length_b   1.000
_cell.length_c   1.000
_cell.angle_alpha   90.00
_cell.angle_beta   90.00
_cell.angle_gamma   90.00
#
_symmetry.space_group_name_H-M   'P 1'
#
loop_
_entity.id
_entity.type
_entity.pdbx_description
1 polymer ?
#
loop_
_entity_poly.entity_id
_entity_poly.type
_entity_poly.pdbx_seq_one_letter_code
_entity_poly.pdbx_strand_id
1 'polypeptide(L)'
;MKSGPARLSVFVSPDGGYGVQVALDGKTVFTQAAPVAVGVVGEDGAEQWRSAGYRTVAARGGDWVCEGEVRTPAGTEFRVFDVYHALEKLSAFTMTRRVEIVTPSGDDKGFNSRFSLSPSGPAALADEDVFAPGIWYKDNAHVPPGALAGSRDDREYWFREDRLPLPLVMTRDRRSGATLAIAHLDGVPTTFAGEDGLSRIIDARMQFGALGVRNEARPEPAFVFPGTEGERSYIAGPAVDGKRWAYRSHPVAAGVAHRYRLLIQVGRTPDFPAAVRRTWRTVYDLYRPPVIRVDLNKCYKDGMEALSAYIRPSEGVPDVPFAVTMPGGQVKDTSSQMGFVGQALPSAALLLRYGFETQDADAVARASQVVDFWAKNSPSPAGIPRTWYDIHPSGVVTWRDYHTFLRVASDGLDGALRAWDAARAHGQDHPEWLAFCRAYGDWLTRAQNPDGSWAREYDFTGHVVNTATDTTDQPIPFLIHLFRATGDARYRQAALKAGEFSWATVHLAYAYVGGTPDNPNVMDKEGGMMALGAFLALYDATHDRKWLTAASQAAWYSETWTYCWNIPIPTDDPKVIYPHNRTTYGLSLIAAGHSGADNYMAAAPYDLYRLSLLTHEPHFRVAARMLLHDTKQMTDWDSSLGYAHPGLLTEALTLPPPRGHGVSVWLPWLTVALLEPMTQLQDTYGSMDIDQIEKLPERERVRRDGEYEAAEGF
;
A
#
# COMPACT_ATOMS: atom_id res chain seq x y z
N MET A 1 19.91 -6.48 29.26
CA MET A 1 19.11 -7.65 28.86
C MET A 1 19.53 -8.17 27.48
N LYS A 2 19.29 -9.45 27.16
CA LYS A 2 19.65 -10.08 25.86
C LYS A 2 18.39 -10.49 25.09
N SER A 3 18.43 -10.39 23.77
CA SER A 3 17.43 -10.92 22.83
C SER A 3 18.17 -11.40 21.57
N GLY A 4 18.29 -12.72 21.38
CA GLY A 4 19.13 -13.29 20.33
C GLY A 4 20.58 -12.72 20.32
N PRO A 5 21.08 -12.22 19.17
CA PRO A 5 22.40 -11.60 19.06
C PRO A 5 22.47 -10.18 19.66
N ALA A 6 21.32 -9.59 20.02
CA ALA A 6 21.23 -8.26 20.56
C ALA A 6 21.34 -8.23 22.08
N ARG A 7 22.03 -7.21 22.59
CA ARG A 7 22.11 -6.91 24.03
C ARG A 7 21.82 -5.44 24.27
N LEU A 8 20.72 -5.15 24.94
CA LEU A 8 20.45 -3.82 25.49
C LEU A 8 21.16 -3.68 26.84
N SER A 9 21.90 -2.60 27.03
CA SER A 9 22.63 -2.27 28.25
C SER A 9 22.50 -0.79 28.61
N VAL A 10 22.71 -0.46 29.88
CA VAL A 10 22.81 0.93 30.34
C VAL A 10 24.27 1.30 30.57
N PHE A 11 24.59 2.57 30.40
CA PHE A 11 25.92 3.14 30.67
C PHE A 11 25.78 4.49 31.37
N VAL A 12 26.81 4.91 32.10
CA VAL A 12 26.82 6.24 32.73
C VAL A 12 27.12 7.29 31.64
N SER A 13 26.19 8.19 31.40
CA SER A 13 26.35 9.28 30.44
C SER A 13 27.28 10.38 31.00
N PRO A 14 27.87 11.23 30.15
CA PRO A 14 28.82 12.26 30.59
C PRO A 14 28.25 13.27 31.61
N ASP A 15 26.93 13.44 31.63
CA ASP A 15 26.18 14.29 32.57
C ASP A 15 25.87 13.60 33.92
N GLY A 16 26.35 12.37 34.13
CA GLY A 16 26.18 11.60 35.36
C GLY A 16 24.87 10.81 35.46
N GLY A 17 23.99 10.89 34.45
CA GLY A 17 22.82 10.04 34.32
C GLY A 17 23.13 8.66 33.73
N TYR A 18 22.09 7.86 33.47
CA TYR A 18 22.20 6.60 32.73
C TYR A 18 21.60 6.73 31.33
N GLY A 19 22.43 6.46 30.31
CA GLY A 19 22.00 6.25 28.93
C GLY A 19 21.73 4.77 28.63
N VAL A 20 21.20 4.49 27.44
CA VAL A 20 20.98 3.14 26.91
C VAL A 20 21.80 2.90 25.65
N GLN A 21 22.29 1.69 25.49
CA GLN A 21 23.02 1.26 24.30
C GLN A 21 22.61 -0.15 23.91
N VAL A 22 22.63 -0.43 22.61
CA VAL A 22 22.34 -1.74 22.05
C VAL A 22 23.59 -2.24 21.33
N ALA A 23 24.03 -3.43 21.71
CA ALA A 23 25.11 -4.15 21.06
C ALA A 23 24.57 -5.29 20.20
N LEU A 24 25.19 -5.51 19.04
CA LEU A 24 25.02 -6.68 18.20
C LEU A 24 26.35 -7.45 18.18
N ASP A 25 26.30 -8.74 18.47
CA ASP A 25 27.49 -9.61 18.47
C ASP A 25 28.65 -9.07 19.33
N GLY A 26 28.30 -8.47 20.47
CA GLY A 26 29.24 -7.90 21.43
C GLY A 26 29.78 -6.50 21.09
N LYS A 27 29.40 -5.90 19.96
CA LYS A 27 29.78 -4.53 19.59
C LYS A 27 28.59 -3.58 19.73
N THR A 28 28.76 -2.48 20.46
CA THR A 28 27.74 -1.42 20.51
C THR A 28 27.50 -0.89 19.09
N VAL A 29 26.25 -0.84 18.68
CA VAL A 29 25.82 -0.36 17.35
C VAL A 29 24.92 0.87 17.47
N PHE A 30 24.06 0.92 18.48
CA PHE A 30 23.15 2.05 18.72
C PHE A 30 23.25 2.54 20.16
N THR A 31 23.03 3.83 20.38
CA THR A 31 23.12 4.48 21.68
C THR A 31 22.16 5.66 21.81
N GLN A 32 21.75 5.94 23.04
CA GLN A 32 21.06 7.15 23.44
C GLN A 32 21.54 7.55 24.84
N ALA A 33 22.26 8.67 24.92
CA ALA A 33 22.82 9.15 26.18
C ALA A 33 21.77 9.83 27.07
N ALA A 34 20.77 10.47 26.47
CA ALA A 34 19.72 11.21 27.17
C ALA A 34 18.33 10.70 26.76
N PRO A 35 17.96 9.47 27.16
CA PRO A 35 16.71 8.83 26.72
C PRO A 35 15.45 9.53 27.22
N VAL A 36 15.53 10.32 28.30
CA VAL A 36 14.41 11.14 28.75
C VAL A 36 14.40 12.42 27.94
N ALA A 37 13.45 12.59 27.01
CA ALA A 37 13.32 13.79 26.19
C ALA A 37 11.87 14.32 26.17
N VAL A 38 11.70 15.59 26.54
CA VAL A 38 10.42 16.30 26.59
C VAL A 38 10.56 17.63 25.85
N GLY A 39 9.68 17.90 24.90
CA GLY A 39 9.50 19.19 24.24
C GLY A 39 8.42 19.97 24.98
N VAL A 40 8.63 21.27 25.21
CA VAL A 40 7.67 22.12 25.93
C VAL A 40 7.43 23.40 25.16
N VAL A 41 6.16 23.75 25.01
CA VAL A 41 5.69 24.96 24.32
C VAL A 41 5.50 26.07 25.35
N GLY A 42 6.28 27.14 25.25
CA GLY A 42 6.16 28.31 26.14
C GLY A 42 5.01 29.25 25.73
N GLU A 43 4.87 30.36 26.46
CA GLU A 43 3.86 31.39 26.16
C GLU A 43 4.02 32.04 24.77
N ASP A 44 5.26 32.09 24.27
CA ASP A 44 5.60 32.60 22.94
C ASP A 44 5.22 31.63 21.79
N GLY A 45 4.71 30.44 22.13
CA GLY A 45 4.35 29.39 21.19
C GLY A 45 5.54 28.60 20.64
N ALA A 46 6.77 28.92 21.06
CA ALA A 46 7.98 28.22 20.65
C ALA A 46 8.14 26.91 21.45
N GLU A 47 8.54 25.84 20.76
CA GLU A 47 8.86 24.57 21.40
C GLU A 47 10.35 24.51 21.76
N GLN A 48 10.65 24.12 23.00
CA GLN A 48 12.01 23.88 23.47
C GLN A 48 12.14 22.45 23.97
N TRP A 49 13.08 21.71 23.39
CA TRP A 49 13.42 20.36 23.84
C TRP A 49 14.38 20.40 25.02
N ARG A 50 14.15 19.49 25.96
CA ARG A 50 14.99 19.20 27.12
C ARG A 50 15.20 17.71 27.22
N SER A 51 16.43 17.30 27.52
CA SER A 51 16.78 15.89 27.63
C SER A 51 17.66 15.60 28.84
N ALA A 52 17.55 14.40 29.40
CA ALA A 52 18.34 13.92 30.52
C ALA A 52 18.60 12.41 30.44
N GLY A 53 19.67 11.96 31.10
CA GLY A 53 19.83 10.55 31.46
C GLY A 53 18.78 10.06 32.47
N TYR A 54 18.61 8.75 32.60
CA TYR A 54 17.87 8.20 33.75
C TYR A 54 18.63 8.47 35.05
N ARG A 55 17.93 8.70 36.15
CA ARG A 55 18.49 8.77 37.50
C ARG A 55 18.60 7.40 38.16
N THR A 56 17.65 6.50 37.88
CA THR A 56 17.64 5.15 38.43
C THR A 56 17.39 4.12 37.35
N VAL A 57 18.01 2.95 37.52
CA VAL A 57 17.80 1.76 36.69
C VAL A 57 17.71 0.57 37.63
N ALA A 58 16.59 -0.14 37.59
CA ALA A 58 16.36 -1.31 38.44
C ALA A 58 15.92 -2.51 37.59
N ALA A 59 16.55 -3.66 37.81
CA ALA A 59 16.08 -4.92 37.24
C ALA A 59 14.92 -5.46 38.10
N ARG A 60 13.78 -5.76 37.49
CA ARG A 60 12.60 -6.33 38.15
C ARG A 60 12.01 -7.44 37.28
N GLY A 61 12.07 -8.68 37.74
CA GLY A 61 11.44 -9.81 37.04
C GLY A 61 11.94 -10.05 35.61
N GLY A 62 13.18 -9.68 35.29
CA GLY A 62 13.75 -9.75 33.93
C GLY A 62 13.63 -8.46 33.12
N ASP A 63 12.75 -7.55 33.53
CA ASP A 63 12.57 -6.23 32.93
C ASP A 63 13.52 -5.20 33.55
N TRP A 64 13.80 -4.13 32.81
CA TRP A 64 14.51 -2.97 33.31
C TRP A 64 13.58 -1.80 33.46
N VAL A 65 13.40 -1.34 34.69
CA VAL A 65 12.62 -0.15 35.03
C VAL A 65 13.58 1.01 35.21
N CYS A 66 13.50 1.98 34.32
CA CYS A 66 14.34 3.16 34.28
C CYS A 66 13.49 4.40 34.60
N GLU A 67 14.04 5.32 35.38
CA GLU A 67 13.34 6.54 35.77
C GLU A 67 14.26 7.76 35.61
N GLY A 68 13.75 8.84 35.03
CA GLY A 68 14.41 10.13 35.02
C GLY A 68 13.43 11.29 35.11
N GLU A 69 13.97 12.50 35.15
CA GLU A 69 13.22 13.73 35.40
C GLU A 69 13.77 14.86 34.56
N VAL A 70 12.87 15.73 34.09
CA VAL A 70 13.19 16.98 33.38
C VAL A 70 12.41 18.11 34.02
N ARG A 71 13.10 19.24 34.28
CA ARG A 71 12.48 20.48 34.76
C ARG A 71 12.59 21.57 33.71
N THR A 72 11.52 22.32 33.50
CA THR A 72 11.51 23.51 32.63
C THR A 72 11.97 24.74 33.41
N PRO A 73 12.46 25.80 32.72
CA PRO A 73 12.74 27.07 33.37
C PRO A 73 11.53 27.70 34.06
N ALA A 74 10.32 27.46 33.53
CA ALA A 74 9.07 27.92 34.10
C ALA A 74 8.62 27.11 35.35
N GLY A 75 9.34 26.04 35.69
CA GLY A 75 9.10 25.24 36.88
C GLY A 75 8.24 23.99 36.67
N THR A 76 7.86 23.66 35.44
CA THR A 76 7.19 22.38 35.17
C THR A 76 8.14 21.22 35.38
N GLU A 77 7.72 20.22 36.17
CA GLU A 77 8.49 19.00 36.43
C GLU A 77 7.84 17.80 35.76
N PHE A 78 8.58 17.14 34.87
CA PHE A 78 8.18 15.90 34.21
C PHE A 78 8.96 14.72 34.78
N ARG A 79 8.26 13.62 35.06
CA ARG A 79 8.85 12.35 35.44
C ARG A 79 8.59 11.30 34.37
N VAL A 80 9.64 10.64 33.93
CA VAL A 80 9.59 9.65 32.85
C VAL A 80 9.98 8.28 33.37
N PHE A 81 9.15 7.29 33.06
CA PHE A 81 9.36 5.90 33.39
C PHE A 81 9.41 5.09 32.11
N ASP A 82 10.51 4.37 31.91
CA ASP A 82 10.68 3.45 30.79
C ASP A 82 10.87 2.03 31.31
N VAL A 83 10.04 1.11 30.81
CA VAL A 83 10.15 -0.32 31.11
C VAL A 83 10.59 -1.04 29.86
N TYR A 84 11.81 -1.59 29.88
CA TYR A 84 12.33 -2.41 28.79
C TYR A 84 12.08 -3.88 29.07
N HIS A 85 11.63 -4.60 28.03
CA HIS A 85 11.42 -6.04 28.00
C HIS A 85 12.09 -6.65 26.76
N ALA A 86 12.68 -7.85 26.88
CA ALA A 86 13.38 -8.51 25.79
C ALA A 86 12.47 -9.50 25.07
N LEU A 87 12.40 -9.41 23.74
CA LEU A 87 11.66 -10.38 22.91
C LEU A 87 12.63 -11.44 22.43
N GLU A 88 12.86 -12.49 23.21
CA GLU A 88 14.02 -13.41 23.11
C GLU A 88 14.29 -14.00 21.71
N LYS A 89 13.29 -14.11 20.83
CA LYS A 89 13.40 -14.71 19.48
C LYS A 89 13.46 -13.70 18.33
N LEU A 90 13.29 -12.41 18.59
CA LEU A 90 13.09 -11.40 17.53
C LEU A 90 14.30 -10.48 17.32
N SER A 91 15.35 -10.60 18.15
CA SER A 91 16.44 -9.62 18.22
C SER A 91 15.87 -8.21 18.39
N ALA A 92 15.00 -8.08 19.38
CA ALA A 92 14.18 -6.90 19.62
C ALA A 92 13.84 -6.75 21.10
N PHE A 93 13.48 -5.52 21.47
CA PHE A 93 13.03 -5.15 22.80
C PHE A 93 11.73 -4.37 22.67
N THR A 94 10.86 -4.43 23.67
CA THR A 94 9.79 -3.44 23.82
C THR A 94 10.18 -2.43 24.88
N MET A 95 9.80 -1.16 24.69
CA MET A 95 9.89 -0.13 25.71
C MET A 95 8.50 0.45 25.94
N THR A 96 7.97 0.31 27.16
CA THR A 96 6.76 1.03 27.57
C THR A 96 7.19 2.31 28.28
N ARG A 97 6.73 3.46 27.78
CA ARG A 97 6.98 4.76 28.41
C ARG A 97 5.72 5.29 29.09
N ARG A 98 5.93 5.91 30.26
CA ARG A 98 4.97 6.77 30.93
C ARG A 98 5.63 8.11 31.26
N VAL A 99 5.00 9.21 30.85
CA VAL A 99 5.42 10.58 31.20
C VAL A 99 4.34 11.21 32.07
N GLU A 100 4.71 11.63 33.28
CA GLU A 100 3.81 12.26 34.24
C GLU A 100 4.26 13.70 34.52
N ILE A 101 3.30 14.60 34.69
CA ILE A 101 3.56 15.97 35.15
C ILE A 101 3.42 15.98 36.67
N VAL A 102 4.55 16.21 37.37
CA VAL A 102 4.61 16.26 38.83
C VAL A 102 4.16 17.62 39.35
N THR A 103 4.62 18.69 38.70
CA THR A 103 4.25 20.07 39.02
C THR A 103 4.07 20.81 37.70
N PRO A 104 2.86 21.28 37.34
CA PRO A 104 2.64 22.08 36.14
C PRO A 104 2.93 23.56 36.42
N SER A 105 3.49 24.26 35.43
CA SER A 105 3.55 25.72 35.39
C SER A 105 2.54 26.25 34.37
N GLY A 106 1.91 27.40 34.68
CA GLY A 106 0.96 28.04 33.77
C GLY A 106 1.60 28.62 32.51
N ASP A 107 2.92 28.86 32.52
CA ASP A 107 3.66 29.46 31.41
C ASP A 107 4.06 28.42 30.35
N ASP A 108 4.07 27.15 30.72
CA ASP A 108 4.21 26.03 29.79
C ASP A 108 2.83 25.63 29.29
N LYS A 109 2.53 25.85 28.01
CA LYS A 109 1.18 25.65 27.45
C LYS A 109 0.96 24.23 26.96
N GLY A 110 1.98 23.57 26.44
CA GLY A 110 1.89 22.22 25.90
C GLY A 110 3.20 21.46 25.96
N PHE A 111 3.13 20.13 25.80
CA PHE A 111 4.31 19.27 25.82
C PHE A 111 4.21 18.10 24.85
N ASN A 112 5.38 17.61 24.49
CA ASN A 112 5.65 16.45 23.65
C ASN A 112 6.69 15.56 24.34
N SER A 113 6.72 14.27 24.03
CA SER A 113 7.78 13.37 24.50
C SER A 113 8.37 12.57 23.35
N ARG A 114 9.67 12.29 23.39
CA ARG A 114 10.36 11.56 22.33
C ARG A 114 11.23 10.42 22.85
N PHE A 115 11.20 9.29 22.17
CA PHE A 115 12.22 8.25 22.33
C PHE A 115 12.92 7.99 20.99
N SER A 116 14.22 7.70 21.07
CA SER A 116 15.08 7.55 19.90
C SER A 116 16.39 6.85 20.25
N LEU A 117 17.02 6.28 19.22
CA LEU A 117 18.37 5.74 19.28
C LEU A 117 19.14 6.22 18.05
N SER A 118 20.44 6.47 18.19
CA SER A 118 21.32 6.83 17.08
C SER A 118 22.42 5.79 16.90
N PRO A 119 23.03 5.66 15.72
CA PRO A 119 24.28 4.93 15.54
C PRO A 119 25.33 5.33 16.58
N SER A 120 26.11 4.36 17.05
CA SER A 120 27.15 4.61 18.04
C SER A 120 28.44 5.17 17.44
N GLY A 121 28.73 4.84 16.17
CA GLY A 121 29.84 5.40 15.39
C GLY A 121 29.41 6.51 14.43
N PRO A 122 30.35 7.06 13.64
CA PRO A 122 30.04 8.00 12.57
C PRO A 122 29.05 7.39 11.56
N ALA A 123 28.02 8.15 11.22
CA ALA A 123 27.00 7.80 10.25
C ALA A 123 26.39 9.08 9.67
N ALA A 124 25.90 9.02 8.44
CA ALA A 124 25.16 10.11 7.81
C ALA A 124 23.94 9.53 7.11
N LEU A 125 22.85 10.31 7.00
CA LEU A 125 21.61 9.80 6.40
C LEU A 125 21.80 9.37 4.93
N ALA A 126 22.77 9.97 4.24
CA ALA A 126 23.13 9.59 2.87
C ALA A 126 23.69 8.17 2.74
N ASP A 127 24.25 7.61 3.82
CA ASP A 127 24.82 6.26 3.88
C ASP A 127 23.81 5.19 4.34
N GLU A 128 22.59 5.61 4.69
CA GLU A 128 21.52 4.76 5.20
C GLU A 128 20.47 4.49 4.11
N ASP A 129 19.88 3.30 4.14
CA ASP A 129 18.56 3.07 3.55
C ASP A 129 17.48 3.31 4.61
N VAL A 130 16.38 3.98 4.24
CA VAL A 130 15.24 4.21 5.14
C VAL A 130 14.01 3.45 4.64
N PHE A 131 13.22 2.95 5.58
CA PHE A 131 11.90 2.39 5.33
C PHE A 131 10.86 3.01 6.26
N ALA A 132 9.88 3.69 5.66
CA ALA A 132 8.64 4.13 6.29
C ALA A 132 7.50 3.72 5.34
N PRO A 133 6.63 2.77 5.74
CA PRO A 133 5.64 2.19 4.83
C PRO A 133 4.78 3.25 4.12
N GLY A 134 4.69 3.17 2.79
CA GLY A 134 3.97 4.12 1.93
C GLY A 134 4.56 5.52 1.80
N ILE A 135 5.71 5.82 2.43
CA ILE A 135 6.32 7.16 2.44
C ILE A 135 7.76 7.16 1.96
N TRP A 136 8.59 6.25 2.49
CA TRP A 136 10.04 6.26 2.24
C TRP A 136 10.54 4.84 1.98
N TYR A 137 11.12 4.63 0.79
CA TYR A 137 11.85 3.42 0.46
C TYR A 137 13.26 3.76 -0.03
N LYS A 138 14.30 3.19 0.60
CA LYS A 138 15.73 3.44 0.34
C LYS A 138 16.07 4.93 0.47
N ASP A 139 16.35 5.58 -0.66
CA ASP A 139 16.74 6.97 -0.78
C ASP A 139 15.59 7.92 -1.14
N ASN A 140 14.39 7.36 -1.34
CA ASN A 140 13.19 8.04 -1.79
C ASN A 140 13.34 8.74 -3.14
N ALA A 141 14.11 8.17 -4.08
CA ALA A 141 14.39 8.81 -5.36
C ALA A 141 13.16 9.00 -6.28
N HIS A 142 12.10 8.22 -6.09
CA HIS A 142 10.93 8.16 -6.99
C HIS A 142 9.66 8.72 -6.32
N VAL A 143 9.72 9.96 -5.88
CA VAL A 143 8.59 10.68 -5.25
C VAL A 143 8.46 12.09 -5.81
N PRO A 144 7.26 12.72 -5.77
CA PRO A 144 7.12 14.08 -6.27
C PRO A 144 7.83 15.08 -5.33
N PRO A 145 8.22 16.28 -5.80
CA PRO A 145 8.97 17.26 -5.01
C PRO A 145 8.30 17.70 -3.70
N GLY A 146 6.96 17.63 -3.62
CA GLY A 146 6.17 17.96 -2.44
C GLY A 146 5.98 16.80 -1.45
N ALA A 147 6.52 15.61 -1.75
CA ALA A 147 6.32 14.43 -0.91
C ALA A 147 6.94 14.59 0.48
N LEU A 148 6.36 13.89 1.46
CA LEU A 148 7.02 13.62 2.72
C LEU A 148 8.34 12.90 2.43
N ALA A 149 9.43 13.38 3.03
CA ALA A 149 10.79 12.92 2.71
C ALA A 149 11.20 13.00 1.23
N GLY A 150 10.61 13.93 0.46
CA GLY A 150 11.02 14.19 -0.93
C GLY A 150 12.29 15.02 -1.07
N SER A 151 12.77 15.63 0.01
CA SER A 151 14.04 16.37 0.05
C SER A 151 15.00 15.73 1.05
N ARG A 152 16.25 15.53 0.66
CA ARG A 152 17.32 15.02 1.52
C ARG A 152 17.95 16.09 2.42
N ASP A 153 17.61 17.36 2.20
CA ASP A 153 18.12 18.51 2.96
C ASP A 153 17.26 18.83 4.20
N ASP A 154 16.13 18.14 4.35
CA ASP A 154 15.31 18.27 5.55
C ASP A 154 16.03 17.64 6.75
N ARG A 155 15.77 18.20 7.92
CA ARG A 155 16.31 17.80 9.23
C ARG A 155 15.36 16.94 10.04
N GLU A 156 14.06 17.19 9.93
CA GLU A 156 13.06 16.64 10.85
C GLU A 156 11.95 15.93 10.07
N TYR A 157 12.20 14.67 9.68
CA TYR A 157 11.26 13.86 8.92
C TYR A 157 10.23 13.22 9.85
N TRP A 158 9.17 13.94 10.23
CA TRP A 158 8.10 13.41 11.09
C TRP A 158 6.85 13.08 10.30
N PHE A 159 6.46 11.81 10.33
CA PHE A 159 5.23 11.31 9.75
C PHE A 159 4.27 10.97 10.87
N ARG A 160 3.10 11.61 10.86
CA ARG A 160 2.00 11.18 11.72
C ARG A 160 1.68 9.72 11.45
N GLU A 161 1.54 8.94 12.52
CA GLU A 161 1.57 7.48 12.41
C GLU A 161 0.42 6.87 11.61
N ASP A 162 -0.75 7.52 11.56
CA ASP A 162 -1.90 7.10 10.75
C ASP A 162 -1.71 7.30 9.24
N ARG A 163 -0.61 7.93 8.81
CA ARG A 163 -0.15 7.92 7.41
C ARG A 163 0.63 6.66 7.06
N LEU A 164 0.94 5.81 8.02
CA LEU A 164 1.74 4.62 7.83
C LEU A 164 0.84 3.36 7.90
N PRO A 165 0.80 2.56 6.83
CA PRO A 165 0.13 1.25 6.78
C PRO A 165 0.46 0.31 7.95
N LEU A 166 1.66 0.41 8.50
CA LEU A 166 1.99 0.02 9.88
C LEU A 166 2.87 1.12 10.49
N PRO A 167 2.65 1.52 11.75
CA PRO A 167 3.34 2.66 12.33
C PRO A 167 4.76 2.26 12.74
N LEU A 168 5.67 2.27 11.77
CA LEU A 168 7.10 2.00 11.95
C LEU A 168 8.00 2.90 11.10
N VAL A 169 9.25 3.03 11.53
CA VAL A 169 10.37 3.56 10.74
C VAL A 169 11.59 2.67 10.94
N MET A 170 12.38 2.44 9.88
CA MET A 170 13.60 1.65 9.92
C MET A 170 14.73 2.34 9.17
N THR A 171 15.93 2.25 9.73
CA THR A 171 17.19 2.64 9.07
C THR A 171 18.10 1.43 8.95
N ARG A 172 18.86 1.39 7.85
CA ARG A 172 19.84 0.36 7.56
C ARG A 172 21.14 0.98 7.03
N ASP A 173 22.23 0.76 7.75
CA ASP A 173 23.56 1.17 7.30
C ASP A 173 23.97 0.30 6.11
N ARG A 174 24.16 0.91 4.94
CA ARG A 174 24.43 0.18 3.69
C ARG A 174 25.69 -0.68 3.75
N ARG A 175 26.69 -0.22 4.51
CA ARG A 175 28.01 -0.85 4.58
C ARG A 175 28.04 -2.07 5.49
N SER A 176 27.50 -1.94 6.70
CA SER A 176 27.54 -3.01 7.70
C SER A 176 26.26 -3.83 7.74
N GLY A 177 25.20 -3.36 7.10
CA GLY A 177 23.87 -3.95 7.12
C GLY A 177 23.16 -3.81 8.47
N ALA A 178 23.71 -3.03 9.42
CA ALA A 178 23.10 -2.82 10.73
C ALA A 178 21.73 -2.15 10.56
N THR A 179 20.70 -2.71 11.19
CA THR A 179 19.31 -2.24 11.11
C THR A 179 18.83 -1.80 12.48
N LEU A 180 18.09 -0.70 12.51
CA LEU A 180 17.30 -0.24 13.66
C LEU A 180 15.91 0.13 13.16
N ALA A 181 14.89 -0.55 13.69
CA ALA A 181 13.50 -0.21 13.49
C ALA A 181 12.84 0.19 14.81
N ILE A 182 12.05 1.25 14.76
CA ILE A 182 11.15 1.69 15.84
C ILE A 182 9.72 1.60 15.32
N ALA A 183 8.84 0.93 16.06
CA ALA A 183 7.42 0.88 15.75
C ALA A 183 6.60 1.25 16.98
N HIS A 184 5.51 1.98 16.81
CA HIS A 184 4.51 2.14 17.86
C HIS A 184 3.68 0.86 17.92
N LEU A 185 3.44 0.31 19.11
CA LEU A 185 2.61 -0.88 19.33
C LEU A 185 1.39 -0.50 20.15
N ASP A 186 0.27 -1.19 19.89
CA ASP A 186 -0.98 -1.06 20.66
C ASP A 186 -1.58 0.36 20.65
N GLY A 187 -1.18 1.18 19.67
CA GLY A 187 -1.71 2.53 19.49
C GLY A 187 -3.15 2.52 19.00
N VAL A 188 -3.97 3.41 19.55
CA VAL A 188 -5.33 3.70 19.07
C VAL A 188 -5.34 5.19 18.68
N PRO A 189 -5.12 5.51 17.39
CA PRO A 189 -4.74 6.85 16.96
C PRO A 189 -5.96 7.77 16.88
N THR A 190 -6.70 8.00 17.97
CA THR A 190 -7.94 8.80 17.96
C THR A 190 -7.67 10.27 17.66
N THR A 191 -8.54 10.87 16.83
CA THR A 191 -8.57 12.31 16.52
C THR A 191 -10.02 12.85 16.59
N PHE A 192 -10.22 14.13 16.29
CA PHE A 192 -11.51 14.83 16.30
C PHE A 192 -11.61 15.81 15.12
N ALA A 193 -12.82 16.25 14.75
CA ALA A 193 -13.07 17.07 13.56
C ALA A 193 -12.27 18.39 13.49
N GLY A 194 -12.03 19.02 14.65
CA GLY A 194 -11.26 20.26 14.77
C GLY A 194 -9.74 20.10 14.71
N GLU A 195 -9.24 18.88 14.53
CA GLU A 195 -7.82 18.62 14.39
C GLU A 195 -7.39 18.79 12.92
N ASP A 196 -7.21 20.04 12.51
CA ASP A 196 -6.92 20.41 11.12
C ASP A 196 -5.42 20.51 10.78
N GLY A 197 -4.56 20.58 11.80
CA GLY A 197 -3.12 20.76 11.67
C GLY A 197 -2.68 22.08 11.00
N LEU A 198 -3.59 23.05 10.82
CA LEU A 198 -3.30 24.34 10.17
C LEU A 198 -2.52 25.30 11.08
N SER A 199 -2.85 25.28 12.37
CA SER A 199 -2.15 25.98 13.45
C SER A 199 -1.66 24.96 14.48
N ARG A 200 -0.83 25.39 15.44
CA ARG A 200 -0.48 24.51 16.56
C ARG A 200 -1.74 24.12 17.33
N ILE A 201 -1.93 22.81 17.50
CA ILE A 201 -3.05 22.26 18.28
C ILE A 201 -2.51 21.75 19.61
N ILE A 202 -3.11 22.20 20.71
CA ILE A 202 -2.81 21.73 22.06
C ILE A 202 -4.07 21.09 22.63
N ASP A 203 -4.18 19.77 22.56
CA ASP A 203 -5.39 19.05 22.96
C ASP A 203 -5.06 17.60 23.38
N ALA A 204 -5.53 17.21 24.56
CA ALA A 204 -5.29 15.88 25.13
C ALA A 204 -6.05 14.76 24.39
N ARG A 205 -7.07 15.08 23.58
CA ARG A 205 -7.85 14.09 22.80
C ARG A 205 -7.05 13.46 21.66
N MET A 206 -5.96 14.08 21.22
CA MET A 206 -5.08 13.51 20.19
C MET A 206 -4.33 12.29 20.75
N GLN A 207 -4.63 11.08 20.30
CA GLN A 207 -4.01 9.85 20.82
C GLN A 207 -3.09 9.16 19.82
N PHE A 208 -2.55 9.94 18.88
CA PHE A 208 -1.63 9.46 17.85
C PHE A 208 -0.23 10.06 18.00
N GLY A 209 0.79 9.28 17.64
CA GLY A 209 2.18 9.71 17.58
C GLY A 209 2.66 10.09 16.18
N ALA A 210 3.96 10.36 16.08
CA ALA A 210 4.69 10.52 14.83
C ALA A 210 5.98 9.69 14.86
N LEU A 211 6.30 9.09 13.73
CA LEU A 211 7.51 8.29 13.51
C LEU A 211 8.34 8.94 12.43
N GLY A 212 9.65 8.75 12.51
CA GLY A 212 10.53 9.52 11.66
C GLY A 212 12.00 9.29 11.87
N VAL A 213 12.79 10.04 11.11
CA VAL A 213 14.23 10.11 11.27
C VAL A 213 14.62 11.58 11.43
N ARG A 214 15.48 11.89 12.40
CA ARG A 214 16.13 13.20 12.47
C ARG A 214 17.46 13.11 11.76
N ASN A 215 17.67 13.97 10.78
CA ASN A 215 18.94 14.11 10.06
C ASN A 215 19.88 14.99 10.88
N GLU A 216 20.42 14.38 11.92
CA GLU A 216 21.47 14.96 12.77
C GLU A 216 22.84 14.44 12.33
N ALA A 217 23.90 14.83 13.05
CA ALA A 217 25.25 14.33 12.84
C ALA A 217 25.35 12.78 12.83
N ARG A 218 24.36 12.09 13.42
CA ARG A 218 24.08 10.67 13.22
C ARG A 218 22.56 10.51 13.05
N PRO A 219 22.06 9.85 12.01
CA PRO A 219 20.63 9.66 11.80
C PRO A 219 19.94 9.07 13.02
N GLU A 220 18.82 9.64 13.42
CA GLU A 220 18.13 9.29 14.66
C GLU A 220 16.68 8.89 14.35
N PRO A 221 16.41 7.60 14.09
CA PRO A 221 15.06 7.05 14.11
C PRO A 221 14.39 7.30 15.45
N ALA A 222 13.13 7.72 15.41
CA ALA A 222 12.46 8.21 16.61
C ALA A 222 10.95 8.10 16.55
N PHE A 223 10.35 8.13 17.73
CA PHE A 223 8.92 8.31 17.96
C PHE A 223 8.68 9.56 18.80
N VAL A 224 7.74 10.40 18.39
CA VAL A 224 7.31 11.64 19.07
C VAL A 224 5.82 11.55 19.37
N PHE A 225 5.42 11.96 20.57
CA PHE A 225 4.00 11.95 20.99
C PHE A 225 3.61 13.28 21.65
N PRO A 226 2.47 13.90 21.29
CA PRO A 226 1.57 13.54 20.17
C PRO A 226 2.13 13.93 18.78
N GLY A 227 1.52 13.40 17.72
CA GLY A 227 2.06 13.28 16.36
C GLY A 227 2.18 14.56 15.52
N THR A 228 3.19 15.36 15.81
CA THR A 228 3.64 16.48 14.95
C THR A 228 4.13 15.96 13.59
N GLU A 229 3.80 16.68 12.50
CA GLU A 229 4.41 16.46 11.18
C GLU A 229 5.51 17.50 10.93
N GLY A 230 6.64 17.04 10.38
CA GLY A 230 7.91 17.74 10.41
C GLY A 230 8.38 18.20 9.06
N GLU A 231 8.71 19.50 8.95
CA GLU A 231 9.15 20.28 7.77
C GLU A 231 8.34 20.15 6.49
N ARG A 232 7.59 19.07 6.29
CA ARG A 232 6.63 18.83 5.22
C ARG A 232 5.41 18.16 5.82
N SER A 233 4.26 18.51 5.26
CA SER A 233 2.98 17.99 5.68
C SER A 233 2.06 17.95 4.46
N TYR A 234 1.23 16.92 4.35
CA TYR A 234 0.16 16.87 3.36
C TYR A 234 -1.10 17.61 3.80
N ILE A 235 -1.12 18.21 4.99
CA ILE A 235 -2.17 19.14 5.38
C ILE A 235 -2.06 20.37 4.48
N ALA A 236 -3.14 20.74 3.78
CA ALA A 236 -3.13 21.91 2.91
C ALA A 236 -2.95 23.22 3.69
N GLY A 237 -2.12 24.14 3.19
CA GLY A 237 -1.98 25.50 3.71
C GLY A 237 -0.62 26.13 3.40
N PRO A 238 -0.33 27.33 3.94
CA PRO A 238 0.89 28.06 3.60
C PRO A 238 2.16 27.32 4.01
N ALA A 239 3.19 27.39 3.16
CA ALA A 239 4.53 26.92 3.43
C ALA A 239 5.50 28.12 3.44
N VAL A 240 6.53 28.06 4.28
CA VAL A 240 7.60 29.06 4.37
C VAL A 240 8.89 28.36 3.92
N ASP A 241 9.56 28.90 2.92
CA ASP A 241 10.76 28.30 2.29
C ASP A 241 10.57 26.83 1.88
N GLY A 242 9.37 26.51 1.37
CA GLY A 242 9.00 25.15 0.98
C GLY A 242 8.74 24.19 2.15
N LYS A 243 8.80 24.69 3.39
CA LYS A 243 8.58 23.92 4.61
C LYS A 243 7.23 24.23 5.26
N ARG A 244 6.58 23.19 5.76
CA ARG A 244 5.29 23.25 6.44
C ARG A 244 5.23 22.23 7.56
N TRP A 245 5.05 22.73 8.77
CA TRP A 245 4.87 21.93 9.97
C TRP A 245 3.39 21.83 10.33
N ALA A 246 2.98 20.68 10.88
CA ALA A 246 1.68 20.53 11.55
C ALA A 246 1.94 20.21 13.02
N TYR A 247 2.04 21.25 13.84
CA TYR A 247 2.42 21.14 15.25
C TYR A 247 1.27 20.64 16.12
N ARG A 248 1.56 19.66 16.97
CA ARG A 248 0.60 19.06 17.90
C ARG A 248 1.25 18.80 19.24
N SER A 249 0.59 19.16 20.32
CA SER A 249 1.05 18.96 21.70
C SER A 249 -0.11 18.55 22.60
N HIS A 250 0.19 17.91 23.73
CA HIS A 250 -0.79 17.79 24.82
C HIS A 250 -0.66 18.99 25.75
N PRO A 251 -1.72 19.43 26.43
CA PRO A 251 -1.63 20.53 27.38
C PRO A 251 -0.79 20.16 28.60
N VAL A 252 0.02 21.09 29.09
CA VAL A 252 0.64 20.94 30.42
C VAL A 252 -0.44 21.24 31.46
N ALA A 253 -1.05 20.20 32.00
CA ALA A 253 -2.10 20.31 33.00
C ALA A 253 -2.09 19.10 33.93
N ALA A 254 -2.62 19.29 35.14
CA ALA A 254 -2.79 18.20 36.08
C ALA A 254 -3.67 17.09 35.48
N GLY A 255 -3.23 15.83 35.62
CA GLY A 255 -3.95 14.65 35.11
C GLY A 255 -3.65 14.27 33.66
N VAL A 256 -2.92 15.10 32.91
CA VAL A 256 -2.45 14.78 31.56
C VAL A 256 -1.15 13.98 31.66
N ALA A 257 -1.05 12.89 30.89
CA ALA A 257 0.10 12.01 30.88
C ALA A 257 0.25 11.33 29.53
N HIS A 258 1.49 11.02 29.14
CA HIS A 258 1.73 10.18 27.97
C HIS A 258 1.92 8.72 28.38
N ARG A 259 1.38 7.80 27.58
CA ARG A 259 1.60 6.36 27.70
C ARG A 259 1.66 5.75 26.31
N TYR A 260 2.76 5.05 26.01
CA TYR A 260 2.91 4.34 24.74
C TYR A 260 3.90 3.19 24.86
N ARG A 261 3.80 2.22 23.95
CA ARG A 261 4.72 1.09 23.87
C ARG A 261 5.40 1.06 22.51
N LEU A 262 6.72 0.99 22.50
CA LEU A 262 7.52 0.93 21.28
C LEU A 262 8.17 -0.44 21.12
N LEU A 263 8.24 -0.92 19.88
CA LEU A 263 9.20 -1.92 19.45
C LEU A 263 10.54 -1.24 19.14
N ILE A 264 11.62 -1.87 19.57
CA ILE A 264 12.99 -1.54 19.17
C ILE A 264 13.59 -2.82 18.58
N GLN A 265 13.53 -2.97 17.27
CA GLN A 265 14.12 -4.11 16.57
C GLN A 265 15.49 -3.74 16.03
N VAL A 266 16.48 -4.59 16.30
CA VAL A 266 17.85 -4.43 15.81
C VAL A 266 18.33 -5.69 15.11
N GLY A 267 19.31 -5.57 14.22
CA GLY A 267 19.92 -6.73 13.59
C GLY A 267 20.89 -6.36 12.49
N ARG A 268 21.25 -7.35 11.66
CA ARG A 268 21.97 -7.14 10.41
C ARG A 268 21.24 -7.83 9.26
N THR A 269 21.15 -7.17 8.11
CA THR A 269 20.55 -7.74 6.90
C THR A 269 21.45 -7.54 5.68
N PRO A 270 21.44 -8.49 4.72
CA PRO A 270 22.32 -8.45 3.55
C PRO A 270 22.00 -7.27 2.63
N ASP A 271 20.73 -6.89 2.52
CA ASP A 271 20.23 -5.84 1.64
C ASP A 271 18.97 -5.17 2.23
N PHE A 272 18.45 -4.18 1.50
CA PHE A 272 17.24 -3.45 1.85
C PHE A 272 15.97 -4.31 1.77
N PRO A 273 15.70 -5.08 0.69
CA PRO A 273 14.54 -5.97 0.64
C PRO A 273 14.45 -6.94 1.83
N ALA A 274 15.56 -7.55 2.24
CA ALA A 274 15.60 -8.42 3.42
C ALA A 274 15.31 -7.66 4.72
N ALA A 275 15.70 -6.39 4.81
CA ALA A 275 15.39 -5.52 5.95
C ALA A 275 13.90 -5.15 6.01
N VAL A 276 13.30 -4.80 4.87
CA VAL A 276 11.85 -4.52 4.74
C VAL A 276 11.05 -5.75 5.17
N ARG A 277 11.31 -6.91 4.54
CA ARG A 277 10.63 -8.18 4.86
C ARG A 277 10.71 -8.52 6.34
N ARG A 278 11.91 -8.46 6.93
CA ARG A 278 12.11 -8.79 8.34
C ARG A 278 11.34 -7.83 9.26
N THR A 279 11.43 -6.54 8.99
CA THR A 279 10.82 -5.49 9.82
C THR A 279 9.30 -5.53 9.71
N TRP A 280 8.78 -5.55 8.48
CA TRP A 280 7.35 -5.62 8.20
C TRP A 280 6.71 -6.84 8.86
N ARG A 281 7.23 -8.05 8.60
CA ARG A 281 6.72 -9.29 9.21
C ARG A 281 6.72 -9.22 10.73
N THR A 282 7.79 -8.70 11.34
CA THR A 282 7.86 -8.61 12.80
C THR A 282 6.79 -7.71 13.38
N VAL A 283 6.57 -6.53 12.78
CA VAL A 283 5.55 -5.59 13.25
C VAL A 283 4.15 -6.12 12.98
N TYR A 284 3.93 -6.70 11.80
CA TYR A 284 2.68 -7.37 11.44
C TYR A 284 2.32 -8.47 12.47
N ASP A 285 3.26 -9.38 12.78
CA ASP A 285 3.05 -10.47 13.75
C ASP A 285 2.78 -9.97 15.18
N LEU A 286 3.28 -8.79 15.53
CA LEU A 286 3.03 -8.17 16.83
C LEU A 286 1.66 -7.50 16.89
N TYR A 287 1.24 -6.83 15.80
CA TYR A 287 -0.08 -6.23 15.65
C TYR A 287 -1.20 -7.28 15.57
N ARG A 288 -0.92 -8.42 14.93
CA ARG A 288 -1.88 -9.52 14.67
C ARG A 288 -3.19 -8.99 14.08
N PRO A 289 -3.15 -8.43 12.85
CA PRO A 289 -4.35 -7.96 12.19
C PRO A 289 -5.40 -9.07 12.17
N PRO A 290 -6.65 -8.80 12.56
CA PRO A 290 -7.70 -9.80 12.51
C PRO A 290 -8.07 -10.11 11.05
N VAL A 291 -8.74 -11.23 10.83
CA VAL A 291 -9.46 -11.50 9.58
C VAL A 291 -10.95 -11.33 9.87
N ILE A 292 -11.53 -10.26 9.33
CA ILE A 292 -12.93 -9.87 9.55
C ILE A 292 -13.78 -10.58 8.51
N ARG A 293 -14.15 -11.82 8.83
CA ARG A 293 -14.86 -12.71 7.92
C ARG A 293 -16.20 -12.12 7.46
N VAL A 294 -16.39 -12.15 6.15
CA VAL A 294 -17.63 -11.85 5.45
C VAL A 294 -18.08 -13.07 4.67
N ASP A 295 -19.36 -13.13 4.29
CA ASP A 295 -19.85 -14.15 3.36
C ASP A 295 -19.35 -13.85 1.94
N LEU A 296 -18.28 -14.53 1.54
CA LEU A 296 -17.65 -14.35 0.23
C LEU A 296 -18.60 -14.71 -0.92
N ASN A 297 -19.46 -15.73 -0.78
CA ASN A 297 -20.40 -16.07 -1.85
C ASN A 297 -21.43 -14.96 -2.03
N LYS A 298 -21.92 -14.39 -0.92
CA LYS A 298 -22.82 -13.24 -0.95
C LYS A 298 -22.13 -12.03 -1.59
N CYS A 299 -20.92 -11.67 -1.15
CA CYS A 299 -20.17 -10.55 -1.73
C CYS A 299 -19.91 -10.73 -3.23
N TYR A 300 -19.55 -11.94 -3.68
CA TYR A 300 -19.36 -12.24 -5.09
C TYR A 300 -20.64 -12.04 -5.90
N LYS A 301 -21.75 -12.60 -5.41
CA LYS A 301 -23.06 -12.45 -6.04
C LYS A 301 -23.50 -10.99 -6.10
N ASP A 302 -23.39 -10.25 -5.00
CA ASP A 302 -23.76 -8.83 -4.94
C ASP A 302 -22.90 -7.97 -5.89
N GLY A 303 -21.62 -8.29 -6.02
CA GLY A 303 -20.71 -7.65 -6.98
C GLY A 303 -21.09 -7.95 -8.44
N MET A 304 -21.38 -9.21 -8.77
CA MET A 304 -21.86 -9.60 -10.11
C MET A 304 -23.22 -8.97 -10.43
N GLU A 305 -24.12 -8.87 -9.46
CA GLU A 305 -25.41 -8.18 -9.62
C GLU A 305 -25.22 -6.69 -9.87
N ALA A 306 -24.32 -6.01 -9.15
CA ALA A 306 -23.98 -4.62 -9.41
C ALA A 306 -23.38 -4.44 -10.82
N LEU A 307 -22.40 -5.27 -11.19
CA LEU A 307 -21.77 -5.21 -12.51
C LEU A 307 -22.79 -5.46 -13.64
N SER A 308 -23.62 -6.47 -13.47
CA SER A 308 -24.71 -6.82 -14.38
C SER A 308 -25.74 -5.68 -14.48
N ALA A 309 -26.01 -4.94 -13.40
CA ALA A 309 -26.93 -3.80 -13.45
C ALA A 309 -26.39 -2.62 -14.28
N TYR A 310 -25.06 -2.41 -14.25
CA TYR A 310 -24.43 -1.27 -14.92
C TYR A 310 -23.90 -1.55 -16.33
N ILE A 311 -23.63 -2.82 -16.70
CA ILE A 311 -23.37 -3.19 -18.09
C ILE A 311 -24.69 -3.14 -18.86
N ARG A 312 -25.03 -1.96 -19.37
CA ARG A 312 -26.27 -1.65 -20.06
C ARG A 312 -26.01 -0.62 -21.17
N PRO A 313 -26.74 -0.67 -22.29
CA PRO A 313 -26.59 0.33 -23.33
C PRO A 313 -26.87 1.75 -22.83
N SER A 314 -25.92 2.67 -23.04
CA SER A 314 -26.11 4.10 -22.87
C SER A 314 -26.23 4.75 -24.25
N GLU A 315 -27.39 5.34 -24.55
CA GLU A 315 -27.70 5.90 -25.88
C GLU A 315 -27.46 4.90 -27.04
N GLY A 316 -27.71 3.60 -26.77
CA GLY A 316 -27.51 2.51 -27.73
C GLY A 316 -26.09 1.94 -27.82
N VAL A 317 -25.13 2.49 -27.07
CA VAL A 317 -23.74 1.98 -27.01
C VAL A 317 -23.62 1.00 -25.83
N PRO A 318 -23.31 -0.30 -26.06
CA PRO A 318 -23.23 -1.30 -25.00
C PRO A 318 -21.90 -1.18 -24.25
N ASP A 319 -21.92 -0.67 -23.02
CA ASP A 319 -20.75 -0.68 -22.14
C ASP A 319 -21.12 -0.51 -20.66
N VAL A 320 -20.12 -0.57 -19.78
CA VAL A 320 -20.18 -0.11 -18.39
C VAL A 320 -19.91 1.41 -18.33
N PRO A 321 -20.66 2.19 -17.53
CA PRO A 321 -20.36 3.60 -17.30
C PRO A 321 -19.04 3.77 -16.54
N PHE A 322 -18.30 4.84 -16.84
CA PHE A 322 -17.07 5.19 -16.12
C PHE A 322 -17.32 5.42 -14.62
N ALA A 323 -18.44 6.05 -14.25
CA ALA A 323 -18.69 6.40 -12.85
C ALA A 323 -20.17 6.36 -12.43
N VAL A 324 -20.40 5.96 -11.19
CA VAL A 324 -21.71 5.93 -10.52
C VAL A 324 -21.61 6.64 -9.16
N THR A 325 -22.62 7.45 -8.80
CA THR A 325 -22.66 8.19 -7.53
C THR A 325 -23.03 7.29 -6.36
N MET A 326 -22.30 7.39 -5.25
CA MET A 326 -22.59 6.69 -3.99
C MET A 326 -23.38 7.59 -3.01
N PRO A 327 -24.24 7.02 -2.15
CA PRO A 327 -24.68 5.60 -2.12
C PRO A 327 -25.81 5.30 -3.11
N GLY A 328 -26.32 6.33 -3.83
CA GLY A 328 -27.60 6.27 -4.55
C GLY A 328 -27.60 5.51 -5.87
N GLY A 329 -26.45 5.15 -6.42
CA GLY A 329 -26.35 4.31 -7.61
C GLY A 329 -26.68 5.01 -8.93
N GLN A 330 -26.74 6.35 -8.97
CA GLN A 330 -27.02 7.09 -10.20
C GLN A 330 -25.78 7.17 -11.08
N VAL A 331 -25.92 6.83 -12.37
CA VAL A 331 -24.85 7.02 -13.36
C VAL A 331 -24.43 8.50 -13.40
N LYS A 332 -23.13 8.73 -13.23
CA LYS A 332 -22.51 10.06 -13.17
C LYS A 332 -21.76 10.40 -14.46
N ASP A 333 -21.08 9.42 -15.03
CA ASP A 333 -20.29 9.56 -16.25
C ASP A 333 -20.49 8.32 -17.13
N THR A 334 -20.98 8.54 -18.36
CA THR A 334 -21.27 7.51 -19.35
C THR A 334 -20.12 7.27 -20.32
N SER A 335 -19.01 8.01 -20.22
CA SER A 335 -17.78 7.66 -20.94
C SER A 335 -17.32 6.25 -20.54
N SER A 336 -16.41 5.67 -21.32
CA SER A 336 -15.87 4.34 -21.02
C SER A 336 -14.39 4.24 -21.37
N GLN A 337 -13.63 3.61 -20.47
CA GLN A 337 -12.21 3.33 -20.61
C GLN A 337 -11.97 1.82 -20.52
N MET A 338 -11.23 1.27 -21.47
CA MET A 338 -11.14 -0.19 -21.65
C MET A 338 -10.50 -0.94 -20.47
N GLY A 339 -9.54 -0.31 -19.78
CA GLY A 339 -8.76 -0.86 -18.67
C GLY A 339 -8.54 0.17 -17.56
N PHE A 340 -7.51 -0.02 -16.72
CA PHE A 340 -7.16 0.85 -15.58
C PHE A 340 -8.33 1.10 -14.60
N VAL A 341 -8.94 2.28 -14.56
CA VAL A 341 -10.06 2.57 -13.67
C VAL A 341 -11.42 2.26 -14.31
N GLY A 342 -11.50 2.36 -15.65
CA GLY A 342 -12.73 2.07 -16.39
C GLY A 342 -13.02 0.58 -16.55
N GLN A 343 -11.98 -0.26 -16.67
CA GLN A 343 -12.07 -1.74 -16.66
C GLN A 343 -13.23 -2.33 -17.48
N ALA A 344 -13.58 -1.71 -18.61
CA ALA A 344 -14.75 -2.11 -19.38
C ALA A 344 -14.64 -3.54 -19.91
N LEU A 345 -13.48 -3.91 -20.48
CA LEU A 345 -13.27 -5.24 -21.04
C LEU A 345 -13.11 -6.31 -19.94
N PRO A 346 -12.38 -6.09 -18.85
CA PRO A 346 -12.37 -7.02 -17.70
C PRO A 346 -13.74 -7.19 -17.04
N SER A 347 -14.54 -6.12 -16.96
CA SER A 347 -15.93 -6.19 -16.49
C SER A 347 -16.80 -7.07 -17.39
N ALA A 348 -16.68 -6.92 -18.71
CA ALA A 348 -17.38 -7.76 -19.68
C ALA A 348 -16.94 -9.22 -19.58
N ALA A 349 -15.63 -9.49 -19.43
CA ALA A 349 -15.12 -10.85 -19.27
C ALA A 349 -15.70 -11.57 -18.03
N LEU A 350 -15.76 -10.87 -16.89
CA LEU A 350 -16.36 -11.40 -15.67
C LEU A 350 -17.85 -11.70 -15.83
N LEU A 351 -18.61 -10.75 -16.41
CA LEU A 351 -20.05 -10.95 -16.65
C LEU A 351 -20.32 -12.07 -17.66
N LEU A 352 -19.50 -12.18 -18.71
CA LEU A 352 -19.60 -13.21 -19.73
C LEU A 352 -19.39 -14.60 -19.12
N ARG A 353 -18.30 -14.78 -18.37
CA ARG A 353 -18.00 -16.03 -17.65
C ARG A 353 -19.14 -16.38 -16.70
N TYR A 354 -19.57 -15.43 -15.87
CA TYR A 354 -20.69 -15.62 -14.95
C TYR A 354 -21.98 -16.03 -15.68
N GLY A 355 -22.31 -15.37 -16.79
CA GLY A 355 -23.48 -15.68 -17.60
C GLY A 355 -23.48 -17.11 -18.15
N PHE A 356 -22.32 -17.63 -18.57
CA PHE A 356 -22.19 -19.03 -18.97
C PHE A 356 -22.41 -19.99 -17.80
N GLU A 357 -21.78 -19.74 -16.65
CA GLU A 357 -21.89 -20.60 -15.46
C GLU A 357 -23.32 -20.65 -14.91
N THR A 358 -24.03 -19.53 -14.94
CA THR A 358 -25.41 -19.44 -14.42
C THR A 358 -26.47 -19.64 -15.49
N GLN A 359 -26.08 -19.93 -16.73
CA GLN A 359 -27.00 -20.06 -17.87
C GLN A 359 -27.88 -18.81 -18.10
N ASP A 360 -27.33 -17.61 -17.80
CA ASP A 360 -27.98 -16.33 -18.05
C ASP A 360 -27.62 -15.83 -19.47
N ALA A 361 -28.47 -16.19 -20.44
CA ALA A 361 -28.28 -15.83 -21.84
C ALA A 361 -28.26 -14.31 -22.08
N ASP A 362 -28.92 -13.52 -21.23
CA ASP A 362 -28.94 -12.06 -21.39
C ASP A 362 -27.62 -11.44 -20.90
N ALA A 363 -27.07 -11.94 -19.78
CA ALA A 363 -25.72 -11.58 -19.35
C ALA A 363 -24.67 -11.91 -20.41
N VAL A 364 -24.71 -13.11 -20.99
CA VAL A 364 -23.82 -13.53 -22.09
C VAL A 364 -23.95 -12.57 -23.28
N ALA A 365 -25.18 -12.28 -23.71
CA ALA A 365 -25.43 -11.41 -24.85
C ALA A 365 -24.91 -9.97 -24.63
N ARG A 366 -25.22 -9.36 -23.48
CA ARG A 366 -24.78 -7.99 -23.18
C ARG A 366 -23.26 -7.90 -23.02
N ALA A 367 -22.63 -8.85 -22.33
CA ALA A 367 -21.19 -8.86 -22.17
C ALA A 367 -20.48 -9.02 -23.51
N SER A 368 -20.97 -9.92 -24.37
CA SER A 368 -20.43 -10.11 -25.73
C SER A 368 -20.55 -8.83 -26.57
N GLN A 369 -21.68 -8.11 -26.46
CA GLN A 369 -21.88 -6.83 -27.16
C GLN A 369 -20.85 -5.76 -26.78
N VAL A 370 -20.39 -5.73 -25.51
CA VAL A 370 -19.31 -4.83 -25.09
C VAL A 370 -18.01 -5.18 -25.81
N VAL A 371 -17.62 -6.46 -25.78
CA VAL A 371 -16.37 -6.91 -26.43
C VAL A 371 -16.41 -6.70 -27.94
N ASP A 372 -17.54 -7.03 -28.59
CA ASP A 372 -17.80 -6.76 -30.01
C ASP A 372 -17.63 -5.27 -30.35
N PHE A 373 -18.19 -4.39 -29.52
CA PHE A 373 -18.11 -2.95 -29.72
C PHE A 373 -16.66 -2.47 -29.69
N TRP A 374 -15.89 -2.86 -28.67
CA TRP A 374 -14.48 -2.49 -28.56
C TRP A 374 -13.64 -3.08 -29.70
N ALA A 375 -13.77 -4.37 -29.99
CA ALA A 375 -13.02 -5.05 -31.05
C ALA A 375 -13.28 -4.44 -32.45
N LYS A 376 -14.49 -3.93 -32.68
CA LYS A 376 -14.85 -3.26 -33.94
C LYS A 376 -14.34 -1.82 -34.05
N ASN A 377 -14.38 -1.05 -32.96
CA ASN A 377 -14.24 0.42 -33.03
C ASN A 377 -12.90 0.96 -32.49
N SER A 378 -12.27 0.25 -31.55
CA SER A 378 -11.02 0.65 -30.90
C SER A 378 -9.75 0.50 -31.74
N PRO A 379 -9.61 -0.53 -32.61
CA PRO A 379 -8.37 -0.69 -33.38
C PRO A 379 -7.97 0.56 -34.17
N SER A 380 -6.67 0.87 -34.18
CA SER A 380 -6.08 1.86 -35.10
C SER A 380 -5.31 1.16 -36.22
N PRO A 381 -5.04 1.85 -37.35
CA PRO A 381 -4.18 1.31 -38.41
C PRO A 381 -2.76 0.95 -37.94
N ALA A 382 -2.26 1.59 -36.87
CA ALA A 382 -0.95 1.29 -36.31
C ALA A 382 -0.91 -0.03 -35.51
N GLY A 383 -2.07 -0.51 -35.06
CA GLY A 383 -2.22 -1.67 -34.17
C GLY A 383 -2.31 -1.31 -32.68
N ILE A 384 -2.09 -0.05 -32.32
CA ILE A 384 -2.33 0.44 -30.95
C ILE A 384 -3.81 0.80 -30.75
N PRO A 385 -4.50 0.35 -29.70
CA PRO A 385 -5.92 0.62 -29.53
C PRO A 385 -6.18 2.05 -29.06
N ARG A 386 -7.37 2.58 -29.38
CA ARG A 386 -7.94 3.76 -28.72
C ARG A 386 -8.62 3.32 -27.43
N THR A 387 -8.33 3.95 -26.31
CA THR A 387 -8.60 3.37 -24.98
C THR A 387 -9.72 4.04 -24.19
N TRP A 388 -10.18 5.22 -24.60
CA TRP A 388 -11.22 5.98 -23.89
C TRP A 388 -12.11 6.74 -24.87
N TYR A 389 -13.43 6.57 -24.77
CA TYR A 389 -14.40 7.33 -25.54
C TYR A 389 -15.50 7.97 -24.69
N ASP A 390 -16.13 9.01 -25.26
CA ASP A 390 -17.29 9.70 -24.75
C ASP A 390 -18.54 9.31 -25.57
N ILE A 391 -19.70 9.22 -24.91
CA ILE A 391 -21.00 8.93 -25.53
C ILE A 391 -21.84 10.21 -25.54
N HIS A 392 -22.21 10.71 -26.73
CA HIS A 392 -23.13 11.84 -26.85
C HIS A 392 -24.60 11.39 -26.73
N PRO A 393 -25.52 12.29 -26.33
CA PRO A 393 -26.97 12.00 -26.27
C PRO A 393 -27.61 11.52 -27.59
N SER A 394 -26.90 11.65 -28.72
CA SER A 394 -27.32 11.13 -30.03
C SER A 394 -26.89 9.69 -30.29
N GLY A 395 -26.20 9.04 -29.35
CA GLY A 395 -25.53 7.74 -29.53
C GLY A 395 -24.22 7.82 -30.34
N VAL A 396 -23.76 9.03 -30.69
CA VAL A 396 -22.48 9.23 -31.36
C VAL A 396 -21.35 9.05 -30.37
N VAL A 397 -20.37 8.22 -30.74
CA VAL A 397 -19.16 7.97 -29.96
C VAL A 397 -18.01 8.82 -30.48
N THR A 398 -17.32 9.51 -29.58
CA THR A 398 -16.11 10.28 -29.88
C THR A 398 -14.95 9.79 -29.01
N TRP A 399 -13.78 9.63 -29.61
CA TRP A 399 -12.58 9.23 -28.86
C TRP A 399 -12.05 10.43 -28.10
N ARG A 400 -11.84 10.25 -26.79
CA ARG A 400 -11.30 11.30 -25.94
C ARG A 400 -9.87 11.62 -26.37
N ASP A 401 -9.46 12.89 -26.21
CA ASP A 401 -8.07 13.31 -26.42
C ASP A 401 -7.21 12.77 -25.26
N TYR A 402 -6.97 11.46 -25.30
CA TYR A 402 -6.29 10.68 -24.29
C TYR A 402 -5.39 9.68 -24.99
N HIS A 403 -4.08 9.85 -24.80
CA HIS A 403 -3.08 8.96 -25.37
C HIS A 403 -3.21 7.55 -24.81
N THR A 404 -2.68 6.59 -25.56
CA THR A 404 -2.68 5.19 -25.14
C THR A 404 -1.53 4.96 -24.17
N PHE A 405 -1.87 4.94 -22.89
CA PHE A 405 -1.01 4.37 -21.84
C PHE A 405 -0.95 2.86 -21.99
N LEU A 406 0.24 2.28 -21.91
CA LEU A 406 0.41 0.83 -21.99
C LEU A 406 -0.34 0.09 -20.88
N ARG A 407 -0.42 0.66 -19.67
CA ARG A 407 -1.27 0.15 -18.57
C ARG A 407 -2.70 -0.10 -19.04
N VAL A 408 -3.33 0.96 -19.56
CA VAL A 408 -4.76 0.98 -19.88
C VAL A 408 -5.06 0.01 -21.03
N ALA A 409 -4.21 -0.01 -22.06
CA ALA A 409 -4.35 -0.91 -23.19
C ALA A 409 -4.14 -2.38 -22.80
N SER A 410 -3.11 -2.67 -21.99
CA SER A 410 -2.78 -4.04 -21.57
C SER A 410 -3.84 -4.61 -20.65
N ASP A 411 -4.30 -3.86 -19.64
CA ASP A 411 -5.41 -4.27 -18.75
C ASP A 411 -6.67 -4.59 -19.57
N GLY A 412 -7.05 -3.68 -20.48
CA GLY A 412 -8.26 -3.84 -21.29
C GLY A 412 -8.19 -5.05 -22.22
N LEU A 413 -7.07 -5.21 -22.92
CA LEU A 413 -6.91 -6.31 -23.88
C LEU A 413 -6.65 -7.66 -23.22
N ASP A 414 -6.11 -7.69 -22.00
CA ASP A 414 -6.13 -8.90 -21.17
C ASP A 414 -7.57 -9.33 -20.88
N GLY A 415 -8.43 -8.37 -20.53
CA GLY A 415 -9.87 -8.60 -20.37
C GLY A 415 -10.54 -9.15 -21.63
N ALA A 416 -10.26 -8.57 -22.80
CA ALA A 416 -10.79 -9.09 -24.07
C ALA A 416 -10.34 -10.53 -24.37
N LEU A 417 -9.09 -10.84 -24.04
CA LEU A 417 -8.55 -12.18 -24.25
C LEU A 417 -9.16 -13.22 -23.31
N ARG A 418 -9.43 -12.84 -22.05
CA ARG A 418 -10.18 -13.68 -21.10
C ARG A 418 -11.63 -13.87 -21.51
N ALA A 419 -12.27 -12.84 -22.07
CA ALA A 419 -13.61 -12.97 -22.63
C ALA A 419 -13.65 -13.97 -23.81
N TRP A 420 -12.67 -13.88 -24.71
CA TRP A 420 -12.51 -14.84 -25.81
C TRP A 420 -12.33 -16.27 -25.32
N ASP A 421 -11.51 -16.47 -24.29
CA ASP A 421 -11.29 -17.80 -23.73
C ASP A 421 -12.53 -18.38 -23.05
N ALA A 422 -13.21 -17.57 -22.23
CA ALA A 422 -14.47 -17.97 -21.61
C ALA A 422 -15.53 -18.38 -22.66
N ALA A 423 -15.63 -17.63 -23.77
CA ALA A 423 -16.52 -17.96 -24.87
C ALA A 423 -16.11 -19.26 -25.58
N ARG A 424 -14.81 -19.42 -25.86
CA ARG A 424 -14.25 -20.61 -26.52
C ARG A 424 -14.45 -21.87 -25.69
N ALA A 425 -14.23 -21.81 -24.37
CA ALA A 425 -14.47 -22.91 -23.44
C ALA A 425 -15.94 -23.38 -23.45
N HIS A 426 -16.87 -22.49 -23.82
CA HIS A 426 -18.30 -22.78 -23.98
C HIS A 426 -18.73 -22.98 -25.44
N GLY A 427 -17.78 -23.21 -26.35
CA GLY A 427 -18.04 -23.56 -27.75
C GLY A 427 -18.48 -22.39 -28.63
N GLN A 428 -18.26 -21.14 -28.20
CA GLN A 428 -18.47 -19.95 -29.00
C GLN A 428 -17.14 -19.45 -29.56
N ASP A 429 -17.03 -19.35 -30.89
CA ASP A 429 -15.81 -18.87 -31.55
C ASP A 429 -15.95 -17.40 -31.95
N HIS A 430 -15.01 -16.58 -31.50
CA HIS A 430 -14.95 -15.14 -31.72
C HIS A 430 -13.58 -14.72 -32.28
N PRO A 431 -13.28 -15.07 -33.56
CA PRO A 431 -11.98 -14.80 -34.17
C PRO A 431 -11.66 -13.29 -34.23
N GLU A 432 -12.67 -12.42 -34.28
CA GLU A 432 -12.52 -10.97 -34.25
C GLU A 432 -11.99 -10.44 -32.91
N TRP A 433 -12.38 -11.04 -31.78
CA TRP A 433 -11.84 -10.66 -30.46
C TRP A 433 -10.37 -11.04 -30.34
N LEU A 434 -10.00 -12.24 -30.78
CA LEU A 434 -8.60 -12.66 -30.83
C LEU A 434 -7.79 -11.81 -31.81
N ALA A 435 -8.34 -11.47 -32.98
CA ALA A 435 -7.68 -10.60 -33.95
C ALA A 435 -7.41 -9.20 -33.38
N PHE A 436 -8.33 -8.65 -32.57
CA PHE A 436 -8.14 -7.39 -31.86
C PHE A 436 -6.94 -7.47 -30.90
N CYS A 437 -6.86 -8.53 -30.09
CA CYS A 437 -5.72 -8.75 -29.19
C CYS A 437 -4.40 -8.92 -29.97
N ARG A 438 -4.42 -9.70 -31.06
CA ARG A 438 -3.25 -9.92 -31.92
C ARG A 438 -2.72 -8.64 -32.55
N ALA A 439 -3.59 -7.71 -32.96
CA ALA A 439 -3.16 -6.44 -33.55
C ALA A 439 -2.28 -5.63 -32.58
N TYR A 440 -2.66 -5.58 -31.30
CA TYR A 440 -1.88 -4.92 -30.25
C TYR A 440 -0.61 -5.67 -29.89
N GLY A 441 -0.68 -7.00 -29.72
CA GLY A 441 0.50 -7.82 -29.46
C GLY A 441 1.53 -7.71 -30.59
N ASP A 442 1.09 -7.76 -31.85
CA ASP A 442 1.95 -7.57 -33.00
C ASP A 442 2.58 -6.17 -33.01
N TRP A 443 1.84 -5.13 -32.64
CA TRP A 443 2.40 -3.79 -32.47
C TRP A 443 3.45 -3.73 -31.35
N LEU A 444 3.17 -4.30 -30.18
CA LEU A 444 4.13 -4.36 -29.06
C LEU A 444 5.46 -5.01 -29.48
N THR A 445 5.40 -6.13 -30.21
CA THR A 445 6.63 -6.81 -30.69
C THR A 445 7.46 -5.96 -31.65
N ARG A 446 6.82 -5.09 -32.46
CA ARG A 446 7.51 -4.20 -33.40
C ARG A 446 8.01 -2.92 -32.73
N ALA A 447 7.27 -2.41 -31.75
CA ALA A 447 7.55 -1.16 -31.06
C ALA A 447 8.55 -1.32 -29.90
N GLN A 448 8.89 -2.55 -29.50
CA GLN A 448 9.83 -2.82 -28.41
C GLN A 448 11.22 -2.27 -28.72
N ASN A 449 11.77 -1.53 -27.75
CA ASN A 449 13.13 -1.01 -27.84
C ASN A 449 14.17 -2.14 -27.83
N PRO A 450 15.40 -1.90 -28.33
CA PRO A 450 16.45 -2.92 -28.33
C PRO A 450 16.81 -3.49 -26.96
N ASP A 451 16.61 -2.73 -25.89
CA ASP A 451 16.85 -3.14 -24.50
C ASP A 451 15.67 -3.90 -23.85
N GLY A 452 14.58 -4.10 -24.60
CA GLY A 452 13.38 -4.79 -24.13
C GLY A 452 12.29 -3.87 -23.56
N SER A 453 12.56 -2.57 -23.41
CA SER A 453 11.59 -1.62 -22.86
C SER A 453 10.55 -1.15 -23.88
N TRP A 454 9.50 -0.50 -23.36
CA TRP A 454 8.62 0.37 -24.12
C TRP A 454 8.50 1.73 -23.45
N ALA A 455 8.11 2.74 -24.23
CA ALA A 455 7.67 4.02 -23.70
C ALA A 455 6.32 3.86 -22.97
N ARG A 456 6.00 4.76 -22.03
CA ARG A 456 4.79 4.70 -21.21
C ARG A 456 3.53 4.97 -22.04
N GLU A 457 3.62 5.94 -22.96
CA GLU A 457 2.47 6.50 -23.66
C GLU A 457 2.75 6.72 -25.14
N TYR A 458 1.72 6.49 -25.95
CA TYR A 458 1.75 6.64 -27.39
C TYR A 458 0.47 7.27 -27.92
N ASP A 459 0.55 7.99 -29.04
CA ASP A 459 -0.64 8.43 -29.77
C ASP A 459 -1.29 7.29 -30.58
N PHE A 460 -2.45 7.54 -31.18
CA PHE A 460 -3.17 6.53 -31.98
C PHE A 460 -2.50 6.17 -33.31
N THR A 461 -1.42 6.87 -33.69
CA THR A 461 -0.58 6.53 -34.84
C THR A 461 0.63 5.69 -34.44
N GLY A 462 0.82 5.46 -33.14
CA GLY A 462 1.93 4.69 -32.57
C GLY A 462 3.19 5.51 -32.32
N HIS A 463 3.14 6.85 -32.38
CA HIS A 463 4.27 7.69 -31.98
C HIS A 463 4.35 7.81 -30.47
N VAL A 464 5.58 7.84 -29.95
CA VAL A 464 5.85 8.02 -28.52
C VAL A 464 5.44 9.42 -28.07
N VAL A 465 4.66 9.49 -26.99
CA VAL A 465 4.30 10.75 -26.31
C VAL A 465 5.08 10.91 -25.01
N ASN A 466 5.20 9.84 -24.22
CA ASN A 466 5.95 9.84 -22.97
C ASN A 466 7.03 8.76 -23.02
N THR A 467 8.29 9.17 -23.04
CA THR A 467 9.46 8.29 -23.18
C THR A 467 9.83 7.53 -21.91
N ALA A 468 9.17 7.76 -20.78
CA ALA A 468 9.43 7.00 -19.57
C ALA A 468 9.20 5.50 -19.80
N THR A 469 10.06 4.65 -19.23
CA THR A 469 10.08 3.21 -19.47
C THR A 469 9.68 2.39 -18.26
N ASP A 470 9.31 3.04 -17.16
CA ASP A 470 9.11 2.40 -15.86
C ASP A 470 7.95 1.39 -15.84
N THR A 471 7.03 1.49 -16.81
CA THR A 471 5.84 0.65 -16.94
C THR A 471 6.02 -0.54 -17.88
N THR A 472 7.27 -0.90 -18.19
CA THR A 472 7.61 -1.98 -19.15
C THR A 472 7.11 -3.35 -18.71
N ASP A 473 6.91 -3.57 -17.41
CA ASP A 473 6.36 -4.82 -16.87
C ASP A 473 4.86 -5.01 -17.17
N GLN A 474 4.11 -3.94 -17.40
CA GLN A 474 2.65 -3.98 -17.47
C GLN A 474 2.10 -4.78 -18.67
N PRO A 475 2.70 -4.75 -19.88
CA PRO A 475 2.26 -5.60 -20.99
C PRO A 475 2.64 -7.08 -20.87
N ILE A 476 3.48 -7.47 -19.90
CA ILE A 476 4.04 -8.82 -19.81
C ILE A 476 2.95 -9.88 -19.62
N PRO A 477 2.01 -9.78 -18.66
CA PRO A 477 0.95 -10.77 -18.50
C PRO A 477 0.12 -10.95 -19.78
N PHE A 478 -0.29 -9.85 -20.42
CA PHE A 478 -1.03 -9.86 -21.68
C PHE A 478 -0.27 -10.60 -22.80
N LEU A 479 1.03 -10.33 -22.98
CA LEU A 479 1.84 -10.98 -24.02
C LEU A 479 1.99 -12.49 -23.76
N ILE A 480 2.08 -12.89 -22.50
CA ILE A 480 2.12 -14.30 -22.13
C ILE A 480 0.75 -14.95 -22.40
N HIS A 481 -0.36 -14.31 -22.04
CA HIS A 481 -1.71 -14.78 -22.37
C HIS A 481 -1.93 -14.90 -23.87
N LEU A 482 -1.46 -13.92 -24.66
CA LEU A 482 -1.58 -13.95 -26.11
C LEU A 482 -0.71 -15.05 -26.74
N PHE A 483 0.48 -15.31 -26.20
CA PHE A 483 1.28 -16.47 -26.58
C PHE A 483 0.50 -17.78 -26.38
N ARG A 484 -0.18 -17.95 -25.25
CA ARG A 484 -1.01 -19.13 -24.95
C ARG A 484 -2.14 -19.29 -25.97
N ALA A 485 -2.86 -18.20 -26.24
CA ALA A 485 -3.98 -18.22 -27.17
C ALA A 485 -3.59 -18.53 -28.63
N THR A 486 -2.37 -18.19 -29.04
CA THR A 486 -1.95 -18.22 -30.45
C THR A 486 -0.84 -19.21 -30.80
N GLY A 487 -0.04 -19.62 -29.81
CA GLY A 487 1.21 -20.35 -29.99
C GLY A 487 2.35 -19.54 -30.62
N ASP A 488 2.20 -18.23 -30.84
CA ASP A 488 3.22 -17.40 -31.49
C ASP A 488 4.33 -17.00 -30.52
N ALA A 489 5.47 -17.67 -30.62
CA ALA A 489 6.63 -17.49 -29.74
C ALA A 489 7.19 -16.07 -29.70
N ARG A 490 6.86 -15.18 -30.67
CA ARG A 490 7.29 -13.78 -30.65
C ARG A 490 6.78 -13.04 -29.42
N TYR A 491 5.55 -13.33 -28.97
CA TYR A 491 4.96 -12.68 -27.80
C TYR A 491 5.70 -13.07 -26.51
N ARG A 492 5.96 -14.37 -26.30
CA ARG A 492 6.79 -14.85 -25.18
C ARG A 492 8.20 -14.26 -25.20
N GLN A 493 8.83 -14.14 -26.38
CA GLN A 493 10.16 -13.53 -26.50
C GLN A 493 10.15 -12.04 -26.13
N ALA A 494 9.13 -11.29 -26.56
CA ALA A 494 8.99 -9.89 -26.19
C ALA A 494 8.77 -9.73 -24.67
N ALA A 495 7.90 -10.56 -24.08
CA ALA A 495 7.66 -10.60 -22.64
C ALA A 495 8.96 -10.89 -21.84
N LEU A 496 9.79 -11.83 -22.30
CA LEU A 496 11.06 -12.15 -21.64
C LEU A 496 12.06 -10.99 -21.68
N LYS A 497 12.18 -10.29 -22.82
CA LYS A 497 13.06 -9.10 -22.91
C LYS A 497 12.60 -7.99 -21.98
N ALA A 498 11.29 -7.75 -21.93
CA ALA A 498 10.70 -6.79 -21.00
C ALA A 498 10.93 -7.21 -19.54
N GLY A 499 10.81 -8.50 -19.24
CA GLY A 499 11.12 -9.07 -17.93
C GLY A 499 12.57 -8.83 -17.51
N GLU A 500 13.53 -9.01 -18.42
CA GLU A 500 14.94 -8.72 -18.17
C GLU A 500 15.19 -7.24 -17.90
N PHE A 501 14.53 -6.35 -18.66
CA PHE A 501 14.57 -4.92 -18.41
C PHE A 501 14.03 -4.60 -17.01
N SER A 502 12.81 -5.05 -16.68
CA SER A 502 12.16 -4.79 -15.39
C SER A 502 12.85 -5.48 -14.21
N TRP A 503 13.55 -6.60 -14.43
CA TRP A 503 14.43 -7.17 -13.41
C TRP A 503 15.50 -6.17 -12.97
N ALA A 504 16.15 -5.50 -13.92
CA ALA A 504 17.19 -4.52 -13.63
C ALA A 504 16.61 -3.21 -13.07
N THR A 505 15.57 -2.68 -13.72
CA THR A 505 15.07 -1.32 -13.47
C THR A 505 14.00 -1.24 -12.40
N VAL A 506 13.26 -2.32 -12.13
CA VAL A 506 12.21 -2.37 -11.10
C VAL A 506 12.69 -3.20 -9.91
N HIS A 507 13.05 -4.47 -10.12
CA HIS A 507 13.40 -5.38 -9.01
C HIS A 507 14.72 -5.02 -8.31
N LEU A 508 15.84 -4.96 -9.05
CA LEU A 508 17.15 -4.64 -8.45
C LEU A 508 17.22 -3.18 -7.97
N ALA A 509 16.60 -2.25 -8.70
CA ALA A 509 16.55 -0.84 -8.29
C ALA A 509 15.63 -0.61 -7.08
N TYR A 510 14.62 -1.47 -6.88
CA TYR A 510 13.50 -1.28 -5.94
C TYR A 510 12.64 -0.07 -6.33
N ALA A 511 12.33 0.06 -7.63
CA ALA A 511 11.63 1.20 -8.21
C ALA A 511 10.27 0.78 -8.79
N TYR A 512 9.35 0.38 -7.90
CA TYR A 512 7.99 0.01 -8.26
C TYR A 512 7.14 1.27 -8.47
N VAL A 513 7.10 1.77 -9.70
CA VAL A 513 6.52 3.09 -10.02
C VAL A 513 5.58 3.02 -11.23
N GLY A 514 4.70 4.01 -11.34
CA GLY A 514 3.93 4.25 -12.56
C GLY A 514 2.77 3.29 -12.76
N GLY A 515 2.32 2.61 -11.69
CA GLY A 515 1.15 1.76 -11.70
C GLY A 515 -0.11 2.54 -12.04
N THR A 516 -0.22 3.79 -11.55
CA THR A 516 -1.35 4.69 -11.78
C THR A 516 -1.04 5.70 -12.90
N PRO A 517 -1.63 5.58 -14.11
CA PRO A 517 -1.48 6.53 -15.23
C PRO A 517 -1.71 8.01 -14.90
N ASP A 518 -2.60 8.29 -13.95
CA ASP A 518 -3.02 9.62 -13.52
C ASP A 518 -2.10 10.27 -12.48
N ASN A 519 -1.11 9.54 -11.95
CA ASN A 519 -0.04 10.11 -11.13
C ASN A 519 1.27 10.27 -11.92
N PRO A 520 2.11 11.27 -11.56
CA PRO A 520 3.47 11.34 -12.07
C PRO A 520 4.20 10.04 -11.70
N ASN A 521 5.04 9.44 -12.57
CA ASN A 521 5.73 8.16 -12.30
C ASN A 521 6.45 8.15 -10.95
N VAL A 522 5.75 7.71 -9.91
CA VAL A 522 6.17 7.73 -8.51
C VAL A 522 5.92 6.36 -7.90
N MET A 523 6.53 6.10 -6.75
CA MET A 523 6.28 4.86 -6.03
C MET A 523 4.82 4.77 -5.62
N ASP A 524 4.21 3.65 -5.98
CA ASP A 524 2.83 3.33 -5.67
C ASP A 524 2.68 1.81 -5.52
N LYS A 525 1.60 1.37 -4.88
CA LYS A 525 1.35 -0.06 -4.66
C LYS A 525 0.99 -0.81 -5.96
N GLU A 526 0.38 -0.12 -6.92
CA GLU A 526 -0.08 -0.74 -8.16
C GLU A 526 1.11 -1.12 -9.02
N GLY A 527 2.16 -0.31 -9.09
CA GLY A 527 3.42 -0.65 -9.75
C GLY A 527 4.06 -1.90 -9.13
N GLY A 528 3.89 -2.08 -7.82
CA GLY A 528 4.23 -3.32 -7.12
C GLY A 528 3.40 -4.52 -7.58
N MET A 529 2.08 -4.35 -7.67
CA MET A 529 1.15 -5.40 -8.13
C MET A 529 1.33 -5.76 -9.62
N MET A 530 1.60 -4.78 -10.48
CA MET A 530 1.91 -5.00 -11.89
C MET A 530 3.20 -5.82 -12.04
N ALA A 531 4.24 -5.45 -11.31
CA ALA A 531 5.49 -6.19 -11.29
C ALA A 531 5.31 -7.62 -10.74
N LEU A 532 4.48 -7.79 -9.69
CA LEU A 532 4.13 -9.11 -9.16
C LEU A 532 3.49 -9.99 -10.24
N GLY A 533 2.43 -9.52 -10.90
CA GLY A 533 1.74 -10.26 -11.95
C GLY A 533 2.66 -10.58 -13.14
N ALA A 534 3.48 -9.60 -13.56
CA ALA A 534 4.47 -9.79 -14.62
C ALA A 534 5.50 -10.89 -14.31
N PHE A 535 6.10 -10.85 -13.11
CA PHE A 535 7.09 -11.84 -12.72
C PHE A 535 6.49 -13.22 -12.45
N LEU A 536 5.25 -13.32 -11.96
CA LEU A 536 4.53 -14.60 -11.89
C LEU A 536 4.25 -15.16 -13.29
N ALA A 537 3.77 -14.34 -14.23
CA ALA A 537 3.54 -14.79 -15.61
C ALA A 537 4.81 -15.30 -16.29
N LEU A 538 5.97 -14.66 -16.05
CA LEU A 538 7.27 -15.13 -16.55
C LEU A 538 7.75 -16.40 -15.84
N TYR A 539 7.49 -16.54 -14.54
CA TYR A 539 7.75 -17.79 -13.83
C TYR A 539 6.92 -18.92 -14.42
N ASP A 540 5.62 -18.73 -14.62
CA ASP A 540 4.74 -19.74 -15.23
C ASP A 540 5.25 -20.13 -16.63
N ALA A 541 5.69 -19.17 -17.43
CA ALA A 541 6.18 -19.41 -18.80
C ALA A 541 7.60 -20.00 -18.90
N THR A 542 8.39 -20.07 -17.82
CA THR A 542 9.81 -20.48 -17.87
C THR A 542 10.28 -21.42 -16.77
N HIS A 543 9.58 -21.44 -15.64
CA HIS A 543 9.98 -22.02 -14.36
C HIS A 543 11.34 -21.55 -13.82
N ASP A 544 11.83 -20.39 -14.28
CA ASP A 544 13.06 -19.81 -13.72
C ASP A 544 12.77 -19.14 -12.37
N ARG A 545 13.38 -19.68 -11.31
CA ARG A 545 13.25 -19.19 -9.93
C ARG A 545 13.71 -17.73 -9.75
N LYS A 546 14.46 -17.19 -10.70
CA LYS A 546 14.74 -15.75 -10.79
C LYS A 546 13.43 -14.97 -10.70
N TRP A 547 12.47 -15.24 -11.58
CA TRP A 547 11.20 -14.50 -11.63
C TRP A 547 10.40 -14.65 -10.33
N LEU A 548 10.36 -15.85 -9.75
CA LEU A 548 9.70 -16.08 -8.46
C LEU A 548 10.34 -15.25 -7.31
N THR A 549 11.65 -15.01 -7.38
CA THR A 549 12.36 -14.14 -6.43
C THR A 549 11.92 -12.69 -6.57
N ALA A 550 11.77 -12.18 -7.81
CA ALA A 550 11.28 -10.84 -8.05
C ALA A 550 9.79 -10.67 -7.70
N ALA A 551 8.95 -11.64 -8.03
CA ALA A 551 7.55 -11.69 -7.63
C ALA A 551 7.41 -11.62 -6.10
N SER A 552 8.20 -12.41 -5.36
CA SER A 552 8.19 -12.36 -3.90
C SER A 552 8.56 -10.97 -3.35
N GLN A 553 9.56 -10.30 -3.94
CA GLN A 553 9.92 -8.95 -3.50
C GLN A 553 8.82 -7.94 -3.80
N ALA A 554 8.21 -8.02 -4.99
CA ALA A 554 7.11 -7.16 -5.38
C ALA A 554 5.91 -7.31 -4.43
N ALA A 555 5.57 -8.55 -4.05
CA ALA A 555 4.52 -8.84 -3.08
C ALA A 555 4.80 -8.23 -1.70
N TRP A 556 6.01 -8.37 -1.16
CA TRP A 556 6.39 -7.71 0.10
C TRP A 556 6.29 -6.20 0.00
N TYR A 557 6.75 -5.61 -1.10
CA TYR A 557 6.63 -4.18 -1.33
C TYR A 557 5.16 -3.74 -1.35
N SER A 558 4.31 -4.37 -2.17
CA SER A 558 2.90 -4.00 -2.31
C SER A 558 2.13 -4.11 -0.99
N GLU A 559 2.37 -5.18 -0.23
CA GLU A 559 1.73 -5.37 1.08
C GLU A 559 2.07 -4.24 2.07
N THR A 560 3.27 -3.65 1.95
CA THR A 560 3.67 -2.54 2.85
C THR A 560 2.84 -1.26 2.66
N TRP A 561 1.97 -1.20 1.65
CA TRP A 561 1.01 -0.11 1.44
C TRP A 561 -0.36 -0.37 2.10
N THR A 562 -0.61 -1.58 2.61
CA THR A 562 -1.88 -2.01 3.22
C THR A 562 -1.94 -1.69 4.71
N TYR A 563 -2.98 -0.99 5.14
CA TYR A 563 -3.28 -0.76 6.55
C TYR A 563 -3.55 -2.09 7.26
N CYS A 564 -2.57 -2.50 8.06
CA CYS A 564 -2.61 -3.71 8.88
C CYS A 564 -2.91 -3.38 10.35
N TRP A 565 -3.57 -2.24 10.58
CA TRP A 565 -4.03 -1.79 11.88
C TRP A 565 -5.22 -0.84 11.68
N ASN A 566 -6.07 -0.73 12.69
CA ASN A 566 -7.29 0.05 12.58
C ASN A 566 -7.06 1.54 12.84
N ILE A 567 -7.50 2.39 11.91
CA ILE A 567 -7.53 3.85 12.06
C ILE A 567 -8.98 4.26 12.42
N PRO A 568 -9.25 4.71 13.65
CA PRO A 568 -10.59 5.15 14.04
C PRO A 568 -11.01 6.39 13.25
N ILE A 569 -12.20 6.30 12.64
CA ILE A 569 -12.84 7.42 11.95
C ILE A 569 -13.56 8.31 12.97
N PRO A 570 -13.35 9.64 12.95
CA PRO A 570 -14.01 10.55 13.88
C PRO A 570 -15.52 10.54 13.68
N THR A 571 -16.29 10.63 14.77
CA THR A 571 -17.77 10.61 14.74
C THR A 571 -18.38 12.02 14.80
N ASP A 572 -17.56 13.05 15.00
CA ASP A 572 -17.97 14.45 15.14
C ASP A 572 -17.82 15.27 13.84
N ASP A 573 -17.39 14.64 12.74
CA ASP A 573 -17.25 15.28 11.43
C ASP A 573 -18.38 14.85 10.47
N PRO A 574 -19.30 15.78 10.09
CA PRO A 574 -20.43 15.46 9.22
C PRO A 574 -20.04 15.22 7.75
N LYS A 575 -18.79 15.45 7.35
CA LYS A 575 -18.29 15.20 5.98
C LYS A 575 -17.70 13.81 5.79
N VAL A 576 -17.59 13.03 6.87
CA VAL A 576 -17.16 11.63 6.80
C VAL A 576 -18.16 10.83 5.97
N ILE A 577 -17.63 10.10 5.00
CA ILE A 577 -18.40 9.15 4.17
C ILE A 577 -18.11 7.70 4.53
N TYR A 578 -16.96 7.43 5.17
CA TYR A 578 -16.61 6.07 5.58
C TYR A 578 -17.48 5.61 6.76
N PRO A 579 -18.04 4.40 6.75
CA PRO A 579 -18.92 3.97 7.82
C PRO A 579 -18.19 3.84 9.16
N HIS A 580 -18.70 4.51 10.20
CA HIS A 580 -18.05 4.53 11.53
C HIS A 580 -18.01 3.18 12.24
N ASN A 581 -18.88 2.24 11.87
CA ASN A 581 -18.94 0.88 12.42
C ASN A 581 -18.02 -0.11 11.68
N ARG A 582 -17.23 0.36 10.70
CA ARG A 582 -16.31 -0.46 9.93
C ARG A 582 -14.87 -0.20 10.36
N THR A 583 -14.05 -1.24 10.28
CA THR A 583 -12.60 -1.11 10.46
C THR A 583 -11.93 -0.68 9.16
N THR A 584 -10.69 -0.22 9.23
CA THR A 584 -9.90 0.19 8.05
C THR A 584 -8.86 -0.84 7.62
N TYR A 585 -8.89 -2.06 8.18
CA TYR A 585 -8.01 -3.15 7.76
C TYR A 585 -8.19 -3.46 6.28
N GLY A 586 -7.08 -3.71 5.58
CA GLY A 586 -7.10 -4.10 4.17
C GLY A 586 -7.16 -2.93 3.18
N LEU A 587 -7.56 -1.73 3.63
CA LEU A 587 -7.41 -0.50 2.84
C LEU A 587 -5.93 -0.22 2.59
N SER A 588 -5.63 0.54 1.55
CA SER A 588 -4.24 0.80 1.16
C SER A 588 -4.03 2.21 0.67
N LEU A 589 -2.84 2.76 0.91
CA LEU A 589 -2.42 4.03 0.32
C LEU A 589 -2.35 3.94 -1.22
N ILE A 590 -2.66 5.03 -1.92
CA ILE A 590 -2.65 5.08 -3.40
C ILE A 590 -1.22 5.14 -3.93
N ALA A 591 -0.54 6.26 -3.68
CA ALA A 591 0.80 6.54 -4.19
C ALA A 591 1.56 7.50 -3.27
N ALA A 592 2.87 7.59 -3.45
CA ALA A 592 3.70 8.58 -2.76
C ALA A 592 3.34 10.00 -3.21
N GLY A 593 3.43 10.97 -2.29
CA GLY A 593 3.10 12.37 -2.57
C GLY A 593 1.77 12.85 -1.99
N HIS A 594 0.94 11.92 -1.51
CA HIS A 594 -0.30 12.20 -0.80
C HIS A 594 -0.62 11.06 0.19
N SER A 595 -1.77 11.12 0.86
CA SER A 595 -2.26 10.02 1.71
C SER A 595 -3.70 9.61 1.38
N GLY A 596 -4.02 9.67 0.07
CA GLY A 596 -5.24 9.04 -0.43
C GLY A 596 -5.14 7.53 -0.22
N ALA A 597 -6.26 6.91 0.13
CA ALA A 597 -6.40 5.49 0.35
C ALA A 597 -7.58 4.94 -0.47
N ASP A 598 -7.45 3.69 -0.88
CA ASP A 598 -8.44 2.97 -1.68
C ASP A 598 -8.49 1.50 -1.26
N ASN A 599 -9.20 0.70 -2.06
CA ASN A 599 -9.38 -0.73 -1.84
C ASN A 599 -8.62 -1.62 -2.84
N TYR A 600 -7.64 -1.11 -3.58
CA TYR A 600 -7.07 -1.84 -4.73
C TYR A 600 -6.30 -3.11 -4.34
N MET A 601 -5.80 -3.21 -3.11
CA MET A 601 -5.22 -4.46 -2.59
C MET A 601 -6.21 -5.62 -2.50
N ALA A 602 -7.50 -5.40 -2.79
CA ALA A 602 -8.47 -6.45 -3.07
C ALA A 602 -8.07 -7.37 -4.23
N ALA A 603 -7.25 -6.89 -5.18
CA ALA A 603 -6.75 -7.66 -6.32
C ALA A 603 -5.65 -8.68 -5.96
N ALA A 604 -5.00 -8.55 -4.81
CA ALA A 604 -3.85 -9.37 -4.42
C ALA A 604 -4.09 -10.80 -3.90
N PRO A 605 -5.27 -11.21 -3.38
CA PRO A 605 -5.43 -12.48 -2.67
C PRO A 605 -4.99 -13.72 -3.45
N TYR A 606 -5.29 -13.79 -4.75
CA TYR A 606 -4.95 -14.94 -5.58
C TYR A 606 -3.43 -15.09 -5.70
N ASP A 607 -2.73 -14.04 -6.15
CA ASP A 607 -1.27 -14.05 -6.34
C ASP A 607 -0.51 -14.30 -5.03
N LEU A 608 -0.95 -13.69 -3.92
CA LEU A 608 -0.36 -13.94 -2.61
C LEU A 608 -0.57 -15.38 -2.14
N TYR A 609 -1.75 -15.96 -2.41
CA TYR A 609 -2.01 -17.35 -2.07
C TYR A 609 -1.10 -18.30 -2.88
N ARG A 610 -0.98 -18.08 -4.19
CA ARG A 610 -0.04 -18.81 -5.06
C ARG A 610 1.39 -18.69 -4.56
N LEU A 611 1.87 -17.47 -4.30
CA LEU A 611 3.22 -17.26 -3.77
C LEU A 611 3.47 -18.02 -2.47
N SER A 612 2.47 -18.16 -1.60
CA SER A 612 2.61 -18.93 -0.36
C SER A 612 2.90 -20.42 -0.61
N LEU A 613 2.35 -20.99 -1.69
CA LEU A 613 2.61 -22.37 -2.12
C LEU A 613 3.97 -22.49 -2.80
N LEU A 614 4.26 -21.60 -3.75
CA LEU A 614 5.48 -21.62 -4.57
C LEU A 614 6.76 -21.35 -3.78
N THR A 615 6.68 -20.50 -2.76
CA THR A 615 7.84 -20.08 -1.96
C THR A 615 7.92 -20.77 -0.61
N HIS A 616 6.83 -21.45 -0.20
CA HIS A 616 6.62 -21.94 1.16
C HIS A 616 6.71 -20.84 2.25
N GLU A 617 6.52 -19.57 1.90
CA GLU A 617 6.44 -18.47 2.86
C GLU A 617 5.01 -18.35 3.41
N PRO A 618 4.75 -18.76 4.67
CA PRO A 618 3.41 -18.78 5.23
C PRO A 618 2.79 -17.38 5.38
N HIS A 619 3.61 -16.32 5.47
CA HIS A 619 3.11 -14.96 5.60
C HIS A 619 2.20 -14.54 4.44
N PHE A 620 2.56 -14.89 3.20
CA PHE A 620 1.74 -14.52 2.04
C PHE A 620 0.34 -15.11 2.10
N ARG A 621 0.17 -16.30 2.68
CA ARG A 621 -1.15 -16.88 2.92
C ARG A 621 -1.95 -16.12 3.98
N VAL A 622 -1.28 -15.60 5.01
CA VAL A 622 -1.92 -14.77 6.05
C VAL A 622 -2.42 -13.47 5.43
N ALA A 623 -1.55 -12.78 4.66
CA ALA A 623 -1.91 -11.56 3.94
C ALA A 623 -3.05 -11.80 2.93
N ALA A 624 -2.99 -12.90 2.16
CA ALA A 624 -4.05 -13.27 1.21
C ALA A 624 -5.41 -13.44 1.89
N ARG A 625 -5.47 -14.14 3.04
CA ARG A 625 -6.73 -14.31 3.80
C ARG A 625 -7.27 -12.99 4.36
N MET A 626 -6.41 -12.14 4.90
CA MET A 626 -6.80 -10.82 5.41
C MET A 626 -7.38 -9.98 4.27
N LEU A 627 -6.67 -9.83 3.15
CA LEU A 627 -7.11 -9.03 2.01
C LEU A 627 -8.37 -9.60 1.35
N LEU A 628 -8.52 -10.92 1.29
CA LEU A 628 -9.72 -11.56 0.72
C LEU A 628 -10.99 -11.13 1.45
N HIS A 629 -10.95 -10.97 2.78
CA HIS A 629 -12.10 -10.61 3.59
C HIS A 629 -12.19 -9.12 3.92
N ASP A 630 -11.11 -8.51 4.41
CA ASP A 630 -11.16 -7.19 5.05
C ASP A 630 -11.38 -6.07 4.03
N THR A 631 -10.96 -6.25 2.78
CA THR A 631 -11.26 -5.31 1.69
C THR A 631 -12.75 -5.19 1.40
N LYS A 632 -13.59 -6.14 1.86
CA LYS A 632 -15.04 -6.08 1.67
C LYS A 632 -15.72 -5.18 2.70
N GLN A 633 -15.00 -4.65 3.71
CA GLN A 633 -15.58 -3.71 4.68
C GLN A 633 -16.12 -2.43 4.05
N MET A 634 -15.67 -2.07 2.84
CA MET A 634 -16.20 -0.95 2.04
C MET A 634 -17.49 -1.25 1.29
N THR A 635 -17.89 -2.53 1.19
CA THR A 635 -19.13 -2.95 0.54
C THR A 635 -20.27 -3.01 1.56
N ASP A 636 -21.51 -3.07 1.08
CA ASP A 636 -22.68 -3.25 1.94
C ASP A 636 -22.95 -4.75 2.24
N TRP A 637 -21.88 -5.47 2.60
CA TRP A 637 -21.89 -6.93 2.74
C TRP A 637 -22.91 -7.44 3.78
N ASP A 638 -23.20 -6.65 4.81
CA ASP A 638 -24.19 -6.95 5.86
C ASP A 638 -25.52 -6.17 5.71
N SER A 639 -25.70 -5.44 4.61
CA SER A 639 -26.91 -4.66 4.31
C SER A 639 -27.22 -3.53 5.30
N SER A 640 -26.21 -3.00 6.01
CA SER A 640 -26.34 -1.88 6.95
C SER A 640 -26.03 -0.50 6.36
N LEU A 641 -25.42 -0.42 5.17
CA LEU A 641 -24.97 0.83 4.56
C LEU A 641 -26.01 1.47 3.63
N GLY A 642 -26.99 0.70 3.15
CA GLY A 642 -28.10 1.18 2.34
C GLY A 642 -27.67 1.62 0.94
N TYR A 643 -26.65 0.95 0.38
CA TYR A 643 -26.19 1.22 -0.98
C TYR A 643 -27.21 0.73 -2.00
N ALA A 644 -27.34 1.45 -3.13
CA ALA A 644 -28.31 1.09 -4.18
C ALA A 644 -28.11 -0.33 -4.71
N HIS A 645 -26.86 -0.78 -4.78
CA HIS A 645 -26.50 -2.19 -4.93
C HIS A 645 -25.49 -2.55 -3.84
N PRO A 646 -25.63 -3.70 -3.14
CA PRO A 646 -24.74 -4.03 -2.03
C PRO A 646 -23.27 -4.23 -2.43
N GLY A 647 -23.01 -4.60 -3.68
CA GLY A 647 -21.67 -4.74 -4.24
C GLY A 647 -20.95 -3.43 -4.54
N LEU A 648 -21.61 -2.28 -4.36
CA LEU A 648 -20.97 -0.97 -4.55
C LEU A 648 -20.04 -0.60 -3.40
N LEU A 649 -19.05 0.22 -3.71
CA LEU A 649 -18.07 0.80 -2.78
C LEU A 649 -17.50 2.09 -3.37
N THR A 650 -16.91 2.95 -2.53
CA THR A 650 -16.31 4.22 -2.96
C THR A 650 -14.87 4.03 -3.46
N GLU A 651 -14.49 4.79 -4.50
CA GLU A 651 -13.18 4.74 -5.17
C GLU A 651 -12.02 5.08 -4.23
N ALA A 652 -12.09 6.23 -3.57
CA ALA A 652 -11.00 6.71 -2.73
C ALA A 652 -11.51 7.52 -1.53
N LEU A 653 -10.70 7.51 -0.47
CA LEU A 653 -10.90 8.25 0.77
C LEU A 653 -9.56 8.64 1.41
N THR A 654 -9.59 9.37 2.52
CA THR A 654 -8.41 9.72 3.32
C THR A 654 -8.51 9.10 4.71
N LEU A 655 -7.50 8.32 5.12
CA LEU A 655 -7.41 7.77 6.49
C LEU A 655 -6.64 8.70 7.45
N PRO A 656 -5.62 9.44 6.99
CA PRO A 656 -5.12 10.62 7.71
C PRO A 656 -6.07 11.81 7.54
N PRO A 657 -5.87 12.91 8.29
CA PRO A 657 -6.73 14.09 8.17
C PRO A 657 -6.76 14.67 6.74
N PRO A 658 -7.94 15.08 6.26
CA PRO A 658 -9.25 14.98 6.92
C PRO A 658 -9.78 13.53 6.88
N ARG A 659 -9.96 12.89 8.03
CA ARG A 659 -10.20 11.44 8.08
C ARG A 659 -11.60 11.08 7.59
N GLY A 660 -11.73 10.01 6.82
CA GLY A 660 -12.99 9.45 6.35
C GLY A 660 -13.69 10.27 5.24
N HIS A 661 -13.07 11.34 4.74
CA HIS A 661 -13.55 12.07 3.57
C HIS A 661 -13.20 11.28 2.31
N GLY A 662 -14.00 11.39 1.26
CA GLY A 662 -13.74 10.70 0.00
C GLY A 662 -14.60 11.22 -1.14
N VAL A 663 -14.50 10.55 -2.29
CA VAL A 663 -15.09 11.04 -3.56
C VAL A 663 -16.55 10.64 -3.76
N SER A 664 -17.06 9.66 -2.99
CA SER A 664 -18.44 9.15 -3.08
C SER A 664 -18.84 8.71 -4.49
N VAL A 665 -17.93 8.01 -5.17
CA VAL A 665 -18.12 7.49 -6.53
C VAL A 665 -17.66 6.04 -6.57
N TRP A 666 -18.43 5.20 -7.26
CA TRP A 666 -18.00 3.87 -7.68
C TRP A 666 -17.46 3.96 -9.12
N LEU A 667 -16.32 3.31 -9.35
CA LEU A 667 -15.73 3.06 -10.66
C LEU A 667 -15.67 1.53 -10.90
N PRO A 668 -15.75 1.05 -12.15
CA PRO A 668 -15.80 -0.39 -12.43
C PRO A 668 -14.65 -1.21 -11.87
N TRP A 669 -13.44 -0.63 -11.80
CA TRP A 669 -12.27 -1.32 -11.26
C TRP A 669 -12.44 -1.84 -9.84
N LEU A 670 -13.25 -1.16 -9.02
CA LEU A 670 -13.50 -1.57 -7.64
C LEU A 670 -14.14 -2.96 -7.60
N THR A 671 -15.10 -3.19 -8.49
CA THR A 671 -15.78 -4.49 -8.59
C THR A 671 -14.88 -5.54 -9.22
N VAL A 672 -14.13 -5.19 -10.28
CA VAL A 672 -13.18 -6.12 -10.90
C VAL A 672 -12.12 -6.59 -9.89
N ALA A 673 -11.51 -5.67 -9.14
CA ALA A 673 -10.50 -5.99 -8.12
C ALA A 673 -11.04 -6.90 -7.00
N LEU A 674 -12.33 -6.80 -6.67
CA LEU A 674 -12.96 -7.68 -5.67
C LEU A 674 -13.22 -9.08 -6.23
N LEU A 675 -13.71 -9.18 -7.47
CA LEU A 675 -14.27 -10.40 -8.04
C LEU A 675 -13.23 -11.28 -8.73
N GLU A 676 -12.27 -10.68 -9.43
CA GLU A 676 -11.30 -11.43 -10.24
C GLU A 676 -10.46 -12.42 -9.40
N PRO A 677 -9.88 -12.05 -8.25
CA PRO A 677 -9.14 -13.01 -7.43
C PRO A 677 -10.03 -14.13 -6.89
N MET A 678 -11.30 -13.85 -6.63
CA MET A 678 -12.26 -14.87 -6.18
C MET A 678 -12.55 -15.87 -7.29
N THR A 679 -12.79 -15.38 -8.51
CA THR A 679 -12.91 -16.20 -9.72
C THR A 679 -11.67 -17.06 -9.93
N GLN A 680 -10.46 -16.49 -9.86
CA GLN A 680 -9.21 -17.24 -10.04
C GLN A 680 -9.00 -18.31 -8.95
N LEU A 681 -9.34 -18.02 -7.68
CA LEU A 681 -9.33 -19.00 -6.60
C LEU A 681 -10.32 -20.13 -6.84
N GLN A 682 -11.53 -19.81 -7.32
CA GLN A 682 -12.56 -20.79 -7.66
C GLN A 682 -12.11 -21.70 -8.80
N ASP A 683 -11.56 -21.14 -9.87
CA ASP A 683 -11.15 -21.89 -11.06
C ASP A 683 -9.96 -22.79 -10.77
N THR A 684 -8.97 -22.28 -10.03
CA THR A 684 -7.74 -23.03 -9.74
C THR A 684 -7.96 -24.06 -8.63
N TYR A 685 -8.59 -23.65 -7.53
CA TYR A 685 -8.64 -24.44 -6.30
C TYR A 685 -10.02 -24.99 -5.98
N GLY A 686 -11.06 -24.65 -6.73
CA GLY A 686 -12.43 -25.14 -6.55
C GLY A 686 -13.23 -24.42 -5.46
N SER A 687 -12.72 -23.30 -4.93
CA SER A 687 -13.42 -22.47 -3.93
C SER A 687 -12.92 -21.03 -3.97
N MET A 688 -13.82 -20.06 -3.83
CA MET A 688 -13.45 -18.63 -3.65
C MET A 688 -12.88 -18.32 -2.25
N ASP A 689 -13.09 -19.21 -1.28
CA ASP A 689 -12.68 -19.04 0.12
C ASP A 689 -11.39 -19.82 0.42
N ILE A 690 -10.31 -19.10 0.76
CA ILE A 690 -9.02 -19.68 1.14
C ILE A 690 -9.15 -20.60 2.36
N ASP A 691 -10.02 -20.31 3.33
CA ASP A 691 -10.22 -21.18 4.49
C ASP A 691 -10.84 -22.54 4.09
N GLN A 692 -11.61 -22.61 2.99
CA GLN A 692 -12.06 -23.89 2.42
C GLN A 692 -10.97 -24.58 1.62
N ILE A 693 -10.20 -23.84 0.81
CA ILE A 693 -9.09 -24.40 0.03
C ILE A 693 -8.10 -25.09 0.98
N GLU A 694 -7.81 -24.47 2.11
CA GLU A 694 -6.86 -24.98 3.11
C GLU A 694 -7.30 -26.28 3.81
N LYS A 695 -8.55 -26.73 3.61
CA LYS A 695 -9.01 -28.06 4.01
C LYS A 695 -8.49 -29.16 3.09
N LEU A 696 -8.06 -28.81 1.87
CA LEU A 696 -7.41 -29.74 0.96
C LEU A 696 -5.98 -30.05 1.44
N PRO A 697 -5.50 -31.29 1.28
CA PRO A 697 -4.09 -31.62 1.51
C PRO A 697 -3.16 -30.70 0.72
N GLU A 698 -2.03 -30.28 1.29
CA GLU A 698 -1.07 -29.39 0.62
C GLU A 698 -0.64 -29.89 -0.76
N ARG A 699 -0.40 -31.20 -0.90
CA ARG A 699 -0.07 -31.84 -2.18
C ARG A 699 -1.13 -31.60 -3.27
N GLU A 700 -2.40 -31.52 -2.89
CA GLU A 700 -3.51 -31.32 -3.83
C GLU A 700 -3.57 -29.85 -4.27
N ARG A 701 -3.30 -28.93 -3.35
CA ARG A 701 -3.24 -27.49 -3.65
C ARG A 701 -2.06 -27.18 -4.57
N VAL A 702 -0.87 -27.72 -4.27
CA VAL A 702 0.31 -27.61 -5.13
C VAL A 702 0.08 -28.25 -6.51
N ARG A 703 -0.62 -29.40 -6.57
CA ARG A 703 -0.98 -30.02 -7.86
C ARG A 703 -1.89 -29.10 -8.68
N ARG A 704 -2.93 -28.53 -8.07
CA ARG A 704 -3.88 -27.62 -8.73
C ARG A 704 -3.21 -26.33 -9.21
N ASP A 705 -2.34 -25.75 -8.39
CA ASP A 705 -1.52 -24.59 -8.79
C ASP A 705 -0.61 -24.95 -9.97
N GLY A 706 0.03 -26.13 -9.94
CA GLY A 706 0.83 -26.63 -11.06
C GLY A 706 0.02 -26.95 -12.32
N GLU A 707 -1.26 -27.31 -12.18
CA GLU A 707 -2.18 -27.48 -13.33
C GLU A 707 -2.61 -26.14 -13.90
N TYR A 708 -2.85 -25.14 -13.06
CA TYR A 708 -2.98 -23.76 -13.50
C TYR A 708 -1.70 -23.30 -14.20
N GLU A 709 -0.51 -23.55 -13.66
CA GLU A 709 0.75 -23.21 -14.34
C GLU A 709 0.91 -23.92 -15.68
N ALA A 710 0.55 -25.20 -15.78
CA ALA A 710 0.70 -26.01 -16.99
C ALA A 710 -0.35 -25.71 -18.06
N ALA A 711 -1.57 -25.38 -17.64
CA ALA A 711 -2.57 -24.72 -18.49
C ALA A 711 -2.18 -23.27 -18.79
N GLU A 712 -1.17 -22.79 -18.06
CA GLU A 712 -0.75 -21.41 -18.03
C GLU A 712 -1.98 -20.48 -17.82
N GLY A 713 -2.79 -20.74 -16.80
CA GLY A 713 -3.93 -19.93 -16.39
C GLY A 713 -5.06 -19.73 -17.39
N PHE A 714 -5.09 -20.53 -18.47
CA PHE A 714 -6.14 -20.59 -19.51
C PHE A 714 -6.66 -22.02 -19.64
#